data_AF-A0A662ZJR2-F1
#
_entry.id   AF-A0A662ZJR2-F1
#
_cell.length_a   1.000
_cell.length_b   1.000
_cell.length_c   1.000
_cell.angle_alpha   90.00
_cell.angle_beta   90.00
_cell.angle_gamma   90.00
#
_symmetry.space_group_name_H-M   'P 1'
#
loop_
_entity.id
_entity.type
_entity.pdbx_description
1 polymer ?
#
loop_
_entity_poly.entity_id
_entity_poly.type
_entity_poly.pdbx_seq_one_letter_code
_entity_poly.pdbx_strand_id
1 'polypeptide(L)'
;MKLEIVTREDLNKVLEHLDLPEYSGSLTALLKDLIPSYRSDLHPYLSLFVNGRKVEQTEWPSLFIQKSDHLKFVIEPGVTGTAIAAIISVVIGVASAVYAMVSMHKLGKNKQKNTKQGNSIYDVNVQGNKVKLMEIIPENFGFFKRFPDYLADRHVFYRNNTLFCDMILCQGIGHYDYKADHSDIYIGETPISELKGCSAYVFEPGVKITAENSPEDKSWYCWYSSTEVTQSGHTLKSGQGKIDTSSMNGVNLEFKGNTFSGCNYRIYNIGYGGCSGGGTETVRIKQNLDLKWANGTIFELSGAGNTRLVGTEIVAAETDAALGIATLTLKCADGFKPDGYFRARTTEIQTSVDEETGEETDTEVITRNGDYLKVTLSAVTSITYDTIPSGCSGGKTVTEDEANTTEALCEILEVIRSGEHVTLKFDSSDLTVPEYPEEVTPSQPYTKITATANHLAGSVFQPMPADYPFEDNGLYEILNYTNGVYTVKRLNDSYGDVSDWHGFYSTGVNQEHVLFTLISGQASDGGYVGSYRACPYGAESKIFELDFSMPGGLGKLNDDGEFDKLSISIQIEYRRAGSNEQYTVIEKTWTNNTNDQLAETVRIELATAGNYEFRVIRTSQEDGSTRALEEIKWVGLKSVISTIDRYDNMTVLICRFKGNETLSELSENQLATYWTRKLPAVGYADSDTDSQSLLPTRDIAPVVQYIVRKSKYRNILDVDTLMEFDELWRSQGIECNGSIDSDSTLLESLRDVLNCGFAVPVVRDNTLSVKRLHAGAQPVQIFTKSNMTSSPVITYSLPKDDDINEVVVNFTSPKTYKTETVYCHTDDEGNKRITDYPESDNQERLDAWGVTDREHAIALGMRRLRYLRNTRVTYDIKTELNGLNCNFNDLVGLVLDENLSNITGRITAINGQNITTDIEIPEDCWDGVIYISRKDGSYGEYTFYRNDSHSLYLDSYPDIYWDSEFGKSLEYPLFAIGELQLCWVTAVKPESNNRCSLSLINYSEDIFRDDIKEKNQ
;
A
#
# COMPACT_ATOMS: atom_id res chain seq x y z
N MET A 1 -37.30 21.40 5.10
CA MET A 1 -37.22 20.85 3.73
C MET A 1 -35.91 20.10 3.61
N LYS A 2 -35.88 18.94 2.94
CA LYS A 2 -34.65 18.16 2.77
C LYS A 2 -34.15 18.27 1.34
N LEU A 3 -32.85 18.47 1.17
CA LEU A 3 -32.17 18.41 -0.12
C LEU A 3 -31.09 17.33 -0.06
N GLU A 4 -31.11 16.40 -1.01
CA GLU A 4 -30.12 15.33 -1.17
C GLU A 4 -29.46 15.41 -2.54
N ILE A 5 -28.16 15.10 -2.62
CA ILE A 5 -27.43 14.90 -3.87
C ILE A 5 -26.97 13.44 -3.94
N VAL A 6 -27.21 12.80 -5.08
CA VAL A 6 -26.82 11.41 -5.35
C VAL A 6 -26.22 11.28 -6.75
N THR A 7 -25.51 10.18 -7.01
CA THR A 7 -25.10 9.81 -8.38
C THR A 7 -26.16 8.97 -9.07
N ARG A 8 -26.21 8.98 -10.40
CA ARG A 8 -27.08 8.08 -11.18
C ARG A 8 -26.76 6.60 -10.94
N GLU A 9 -25.49 6.26 -10.67
CA GLU A 9 -25.01 4.89 -10.47
C GLU A 9 -25.52 4.26 -9.17
N ASP A 10 -25.69 5.06 -8.12
CA ASP A 10 -26.27 4.63 -6.84
C ASP A 10 -27.16 5.73 -6.24
N LEU A 11 -28.48 5.58 -6.40
CA LEU A 11 -29.49 6.53 -5.93
C LEU A 11 -29.77 6.44 -4.42
N ASN A 12 -29.25 5.40 -3.75
CA ASN A 12 -29.39 5.19 -2.31
C ASN A 12 -28.19 5.76 -1.53
N LYS A 13 -27.06 5.98 -2.22
CA LYS A 13 -25.88 6.62 -1.65
C LYS A 13 -25.96 8.14 -1.76
N VAL A 14 -26.37 8.77 -0.66
CA VAL A 14 -26.36 10.23 -0.51
C VAL A 14 -24.93 10.73 -0.45
N LEU A 15 -24.53 11.51 -1.47
CA LEU A 15 -23.24 12.18 -1.51
C LEU A 15 -23.20 13.34 -0.53
N GLU A 16 -24.29 14.10 -0.48
CA GLU A 16 -24.43 15.24 0.41
C GLU A 16 -25.91 15.52 0.68
N HIS A 17 -26.21 16.08 1.86
CA HIS A 17 -27.56 16.50 2.22
C HIS A 17 -27.54 17.85 2.93
N LEU A 18 -28.61 18.61 2.77
CA LEU A 18 -28.81 19.87 3.47
C LEU A 18 -30.23 19.94 4.03
N ASP A 19 -30.34 20.21 5.32
CA ASP A 19 -31.60 20.56 5.95
C ASP A 19 -31.82 22.07 5.78
N LEU A 20 -32.74 22.42 4.86
CA LEU A 20 -33.05 23.80 4.53
C LEU A 20 -34.09 24.38 5.51
N PRO A 21 -33.98 25.69 5.87
CA PRO A 21 -35.01 26.41 6.62
C PRO A 21 -36.35 26.38 5.87
N GLU A 22 -37.46 26.69 6.55
CA GLU A 22 -38.79 26.67 5.93
C GLU A 22 -38.89 27.65 4.75
N TYR A 23 -38.81 27.13 3.52
CA TYR A 23 -38.93 27.90 2.29
C TYR A 23 -40.21 27.52 1.52
N SER A 24 -40.83 28.49 0.86
CA SER A 24 -41.90 28.27 -0.13
C SER A 24 -41.80 29.31 -1.23
N GLY A 25 -41.62 28.86 -2.47
CA GLY A 25 -41.31 29.75 -3.60
C GLY A 25 -40.85 28.96 -4.82
N SER A 26 -40.36 29.66 -5.85
CA SER A 26 -39.82 28.96 -7.02
C SER A 26 -38.48 28.31 -6.70
N LEU A 27 -38.19 27.18 -7.36
CA LEU A 27 -36.91 26.49 -7.28
C LEU A 27 -35.76 27.43 -7.68
N THR A 28 -35.93 28.21 -8.74
CA THR A 28 -34.89 29.13 -9.22
C THR A 28 -34.56 30.21 -8.19
N ALA A 29 -35.56 30.74 -7.48
CA ALA A 29 -35.32 31.71 -6.41
C ALA A 29 -34.64 31.05 -5.20
N LEU A 30 -35.01 29.81 -4.85
CA LEU A 30 -34.34 29.04 -3.80
C LEU A 30 -32.87 28.82 -4.13
N LEU A 31 -32.58 28.38 -5.36
CA LEU A 31 -31.22 28.10 -5.79
C LEU A 31 -30.36 29.37 -5.91
N LYS A 32 -30.93 30.50 -6.34
CA LYS A 32 -30.19 31.78 -6.35
C LYS A 32 -29.94 32.35 -4.96
N ASP A 33 -30.86 32.12 -4.03
CA ASP A 33 -30.71 32.56 -2.63
C ASP A 33 -29.65 31.73 -1.90
N LEU A 34 -29.66 30.40 -2.11
CA LEU A 34 -28.65 29.50 -1.56
C LEU A 34 -27.29 29.65 -2.25
N ILE A 35 -27.29 29.92 -3.56
CA ILE A 35 -26.09 29.96 -4.40
C ILE A 35 -26.11 31.24 -5.24
N PRO A 36 -25.41 32.30 -4.80
CA PRO A 36 -25.37 33.57 -5.52
C PRO A 36 -24.82 33.48 -6.95
N SER A 37 -24.01 32.46 -7.25
CA SER A 37 -23.43 32.18 -8.57
C SER A 37 -24.26 31.23 -9.45
N TYR A 38 -25.43 30.78 -9.00
CA TYR A 38 -26.26 29.86 -9.76
C TYR A 38 -26.72 30.45 -11.10
N ARG A 39 -26.44 29.73 -12.19
CA ARG A 39 -26.96 30.01 -13.53
C ARG A 39 -27.94 28.94 -13.99
N SER A 40 -28.98 29.37 -14.71
CA SER A 40 -30.04 28.51 -15.25
C SER A 40 -29.64 27.77 -16.54
N ASP A 41 -28.35 27.58 -16.78
CA ASP A 41 -27.76 26.87 -17.92
C ASP A 41 -26.91 25.66 -17.46
N LEU A 42 -26.66 25.50 -16.15
CA LEU A 42 -25.95 24.37 -15.50
C LEU A 42 -26.71 23.04 -15.55
N HIS A 43 -27.85 22.98 -16.25
CA HIS A 43 -28.77 21.85 -16.29
C HIS A 43 -28.29 20.56 -16.98
N PRO A 44 -27.39 20.55 -17.99
CA PRO A 44 -27.17 19.33 -18.79
C PRO A 44 -26.56 18.16 -18.00
N TYR A 45 -26.03 18.43 -16.79
CA TYR A 45 -25.37 17.44 -15.94
C TYR A 45 -26.17 17.06 -14.67
N LEU A 46 -27.39 17.60 -14.52
CA LEU A 46 -28.24 17.42 -13.32
C LEU A 46 -29.68 17.03 -13.66
N SER A 47 -30.19 16.05 -12.92
CA SER A 47 -31.61 15.69 -12.86
C SER A 47 -32.18 16.04 -11.48
N LEU A 48 -33.43 16.50 -11.40
CA LEU A 48 -34.11 16.83 -10.15
C LEU A 48 -35.30 15.90 -9.93
N PHE A 49 -35.42 15.40 -8.71
CA PHE A 49 -36.57 14.66 -8.22
C PHE A 49 -37.18 15.43 -7.05
N VAL A 50 -38.48 15.73 -7.13
CA VAL A 50 -39.24 16.32 -6.04
C VAL A 50 -40.20 15.28 -5.50
N ASN A 51 -40.08 14.95 -4.21
CA ASN A 51 -40.85 13.89 -3.54
C ASN A 51 -40.80 12.55 -4.30
N GLY A 52 -39.64 12.23 -4.90
CA GLY A 52 -39.41 10.99 -5.65
C GLY A 52 -39.93 11.01 -7.10
N ARG A 53 -40.49 12.11 -7.60
CA ARG A 53 -40.89 12.26 -9.01
C ARG A 53 -39.89 13.11 -9.78
N LYS A 54 -39.40 12.61 -10.92
CA LYS A 54 -38.51 13.38 -11.80
C LYS A 54 -39.27 14.59 -12.35
N VAL A 55 -38.63 15.75 -12.30
CA VAL A 55 -39.13 16.97 -12.94
C VAL A 55 -38.30 17.24 -14.19
N GLU A 56 -38.96 17.36 -15.34
CA GLU A 56 -38.28 17.63 -16.60
C GLU A 56 -37.63 19.01 -16.57
N GLN A 57 -36.44 19.14 -17.18
CA GLN A 57 -35.60 20.33 -17.08
C GLN A 57 -36.30 21.60 -17.59
N THR A 58 -37.18 21.47 -18.59
CA THR A 58 -37.99 22.57 -19.13
C THR A 58 -38.98 23.17 -18.12
N GLU A 59 -39.30 22.44 -17.04
CA GLU A 59 -40.26 22.84 -16.02
C GLU A 59 -39.59 23.48 -14.78
N TRP A 60 -38.26 23.44 -14.66
CA TRP A 60 -37.54 23.95 -13.49
C TRP A 60 -37.73 25.46 -13.22
N PRO A 61 -37.76 26.35 -14.25
CA PRO A 61 -37.95 27.78 -14.01
C PRO A 61 -39.31 28.12 -13.37
N SER A 62 -40.34 27.32 -13.66
CA SER A 62 -41.71 27.50 -13.16
C SER A 62 -42.05 26.57 -11.99
N LEU A 63 -41.12 25.71 -11.56
CA LEU A 63 -41.34 24.75 -10.49
C LEU A 63 -41.47 25.45 -9.13
N PHE A 64 -42.62 25.25 -8.47
CA PHE A 64 -42.90 25.79 -7.14
C PHE A 64 -42.65 24.72 -6.08
N ILE A 65 -41.87 25.05 -5.06
CA ILE A 65 -41.49 24.15 -3.96
C ILE A 65 -42.22 24.54 -2.67
N GLN A 66 -42.75 23.55 -1.95
CA GLN A 66 -43.45 23.68 -0.67
C GLN A 66 -42.58 23.25 0.51
N LYS A 67 -42.89 23.75 1.72
CA LYS A 67 -42.09 23.55 2.95
C LYS A 67 -41.74 22.08 3.29
N SER A 68 -42.62 21.16 2.92
CA SER A 68 -42.51 19.71 3.19
C SER A 68 -41.83 18.93 2.08
N ASP A 69 -41.45 19.56 0.98
CA ASP A 69 -40.90 18.86 -0.18
C ASP A 69 -39.51 18.29 0.12
N HIS A 70 -39.23 17.15 -0.50
CA HIS A 70 -37.93 16.51 -0.54
C HIS A 70 -37.33 16.68 -1.93
N LEU A 71 -36.23 17.42 -2.02
CA LEU A 71 -35.50 17.66 -3.26
C LEU A 71 -34.35 16.66 -3.35
N LYS A 72 -34.24 15.95 -4.46
CA LYS A 72 -33.12 15.03 -4.74
C LYS A 72 -32.51 15.35 -6.10
N PHE A 73 -31.29 15.88 -6.09
CA PHE A 73 -30.50 16.11 -7.30
C PHE A 73 -29.67 14.87 -7.63
N VAL A 74 -29.73 14.45 -8.88
CA VAL A 74 -29.02 13.29 -9.42
C VAL A 74 -28.02 13.76 -10.46
N ILE A 75 -26.74 13.45 -10.26
CA ILE A 75 -25.69 13.75 -11.24
C ILE A 75 -25.70 12.66 -12.32
N GLU A 76 -25.81 13.08 -13.58
CA GLU A 76 -25.89 12.16 -14.73
C GLU A 76 -24.52 11.56 -15.12
N PRO A 77 -24.47 10.38 -15.76
CA PRO A 77 -23.22 9.72 -16.16
C PRO A 77 -22.44 10.51 -17.21
N GLY A 78 -21.10 10.39 -17.21
CA GLY A 78 -20.21 11.03 -18.20
C GLY A 78 -19.51 12.31 -17.72
N VAL A 79 -19.67 12.66 -16.44
CA VAL A 79 -19.07 13.84 -15.81
C VAL A 79 -17.80 13.45 -15.06
N THR A 80 -16.70 14.19 -15.24
CA THR A 80 -15.41 13.91 -14.56
C THR A 80 -15.50 14.19 -13.06
N GLY A 81 -14.68 13.50 -12.24
CA GLY A 81 -14.71 13.62 -10.78
C GLY A 81 -14.48 15.05 -10.25
N THR A 82 -13.76 15.90 -10.99
CA THR A 82 -13.57 17.33 -10.69
C THR A 82 -14.82 18.16 -11.00
N ALA A 83 -15.52 17.87 -12.10
CA ALA A 83 -16.78 18.52 -12.44
C ALA A 83 -17.92 18.12 -11.49
N ILE A 84 -17.93 16.88 -10.99
CA ILE A 84 -18.85 16.42 -9.92
C ILE A 84 -18.66 17.28 -8.66
N ALA A 85 -17.41 17.55 -8.26
CA ALA A 85 -17.11 18.39 -7.09
C ALA A 85 -17.53 19.86 -7.30
N ALA A 86 -17.33 20.40 -8.51
CA ALA A 86 -17.78 21.74 -8.87
C ALA A 86 -19.33 21.86 -8.85
N ILE A 87 -20.03 20.87 -9.42
CA ILE A 87 -21.51 20.81 -9.43
C ILE A 87 -22.06 20.75 -8.01
N ILE A 88 -21.47 19.93 -7.13
CA ILE A 88 -21.86 19.84 -5.71
C ILE A 88 -21.61 21.17 -4.98
N SER A 89 -20.45 21.80 -5.20
CA SER A 89 -20.14 23.12 -4.63
C SER A 89 -21.09 24.24 -5.10
N VAL A 90 -21.65 24.11 -6.31
CA VAL A 90 -22.65 25.01 -6.88
C VAL A 90 -24.08 24.67 -6.44
N VAL A 91 -24.38 23.46 -5.93
CA VAL A 91 -25.72 23.10 -5.44
C VAL A 91 -25.87 23.30 -3.92
N ILE A 92 -24.78 23.27 -3.15
CA ILE A 92 -24.81 23.39 -1.68
C ILE A 92 -24.00 24.60 -1.17
N GLY A 93 -23.26 25.31 -2.04
CA GLY A 93 -22.51 26.51 -1.66
C GLY A 93 -21.27 26.23 -0.80
N VAL A 94 -20.77 24.99 -0.81
CA VAL A 94 -19.59 24.59 -0.03
C VAL A 94 -18.37 24.52 -0.96
N ALA A 95 -17.39 25.41 -0.73
CA ALA A 95 -16.09 25.33 -1.36
C ALA A 95 -15.41 23.99 -0.99
N SER A 96 -15.31 23.07 -1.96
CA SER A 96 -14.28 22.02 -2.08
C SER A 96 -13.75 21.34 -0.80
N ALA A 97 -14.65 20.89 0.10
CA ALA A 97 -14.31 20.07 1.28
C ALA A 97 -14.61 18.55 1.11
N VAL A 98 -15.30 18.17 0.03
CA VAL A 98 -15.92 16.82 -0.08
C VAL A 98 -14.90 15.71 -0.41
N TYR A 99 -13.82 16.01 -1.14
CA TYR A 99 -12.78 15.00 -1.42
C TYR A 99 -12.02 14.56 -0.15
N ALA A 100 -11.98 15.40 0.89
CA ALA A 100 -11.40 15.05 2.19
C ALA A 100 -12.38 14.27 3.10
N MET A 101 -13.70 14.45 2.94
CA MET A 101 -14.70 13.86 3.83
C MET A 101 -15.09 12.42 3.47
N VAL A 102 -15.05 12.04 2.19
CA VAL A 102 -15.32 10.65 1.77
C VAL A 102 -14.21 9.69 2.20
N SER A 103 -12.99 10.20 2.40
CA SER A 103 -11.86 9.45 2.97
C SER A 103 -11.79 9.49 4.50
N MET A 104 -12.72 10.17 5.19
CA MET A 104 -12.73 10.35 6.66
C MET A 104 -14.00 9.83 7.37
N HIS A 105 -14.90 9.12 6.68
CA HIS A 105 -16.09 8.53 7.31
C HIS A 105 -15.82 7.14 7.93
N LYS A 106 -14.87 7.07 8.86
CA LYS A 106 -14.85 6.08 9.94
C LYS A 106 -14.44 6.80 11.21
N LEU A 107 -15.39 7.39 11.94
CA LEU A 107 -15.35 7.42 13.41
C LEU A 107 -16.70 7.96 13.93
N GLY A 108 -17.51 7.07 14.50
CA GLY A 108 -18.81 7.39 15.09
C GLY A 108 -18.67 8.12 16.42
N LYS A 109 -19.56 9.09 16.68
CA LYS A 109 -19.78 9.70 18.00
C LYS A 109 -21.19 9.36 18.48
N ASN A 110 -21.30 8.70 19.63
CA ASN A 110 -22.48 8.77 20.49
C ASN A 110 -22.02 9.09 21.92
N LYS A 111 -22.56 10.17 22.50
CA LYS A 111 -22.36 10.59 23.89
C LYS A 111 -23.61 10.27 24.72
N GLN A 112 -23.45 9.56 25.84
CA GLN A 112 -23.72 10.06 27.22
C GLN A 112 -23.99 8.92 28.23
N LYS A 113 -23.25 8.90 29.34
CA LYS A 113 -23.74 9.37 30.67
C LYS A 113 -22.61 9.42 31.71
N ASN A 114 -22.73 10.40 32.61
CA ASN A 114 -21.75 10.86 33.59
C ASN A 114 -21.11 9.77 34.47
N THR A 115 -19.78 9.70 34.40
CA THR A 115 -18.87 9.23 35.45
C THR A 115 -17.71 10.22 35.52
N LYS A 116 -17.04 10.36 36.68
CA LYS A 116 -15.86 11.22 36.85
C LYS A 116 -14.79 10.81 35.81
N GLN A 117 -14.74 11.54 34.70
CA GLN A 117 -13.86 11.25 33.58
C GLN A 117 -12.43 11.69 33.96
N GLY A 118 -11.49 10.74 33.97
CA GLY A 118 -10.07 11.05 34.14
C GLY A 118 -9.50 11.70 32.88
N ASN A 119 -8.34 12.34 33.02
CA ASN A 119 -7.65 12.98 31.90
C ASN A 119 -7.03 11.93 30.97
N SER A 120 -7.20 12.12 29.65
CA SER A 120 -6.50 11.32 28.63
C SER A 120 -5.07 11.82 28.45
N ILE A 121 -4.17 10.94 28.01
CA ILE A 121 -2.85 11.37 27.53
C ILE A 121 -3.07 12.15 26.24
N TYR A 122 -2.47 13.34 26.14
CA TYR A 122 -2.52 14.16 24.92
C TYR A 122 -1.85 13.42 23.76
N ASP A 123 -2.59 13.29 22.66
CA ASP A 123 -2.11 12.66 21.45
C ASP A 123 -1.12 13.56 20.69
N VAL A 124 -0.20 12.94 19.98
CA VAL A 124 0.69 13.58 19.02
C VAL A 124 0.15 13.27 17.64
N ASN A 125 -0.78 14.10 17.18
CA ASN A 125 -1.51 13.80 15.96
C ASN A 125 -0.78 14.24 14.67
N VAL A 126 0.52 14.56 14.73
CA VAL A 126 1.35 14.90 13.54
C VAL A 126 1.38 13.73 12.57
N GLN A 127 0.54 13.79 11.55
CA GLN A 127 0.21 12.71 10.61
C GLN A 127 -0.14 13.30 9.24
N GLY A 128 0.19 12.57 8.17
CA GLY A 128 -0.26 12.87 6.82
C GLY A 128 0.85 13.17 5.80
N ASN A 129 2.11 13.32 6.23
CA ASN A 129 3.26 13.17 5.34
C ASN A 129 3.27 11.73 4.78
N LYS A 130 3.77 11.54 3.55
CA LYS A 130 3.68 10.25 2.86
C LYS A 130 4.99 9.47 3.02
N VAL A 131 4.87 8.15 3.07
CA VAL A 131 6.01 7.25 2.86
C VAL A 131 6.04 6.93 1.36
N LYS A 132 7.14 7.27 0.68
CA LYS A 132 7.35 7.03 -0.76
C LYS A 132 8.47 6.01 -0.96
N LEU A 133 8.19 4.73 -0.70
CA LEU A 133 9.19 3.67 -0.81
C LEU A 133 9.55 3.42 -2.28
N MET A 134 10.86 3.34 -2.58
CA MET A 134 11.42 3.07 -3.92
C MET A 134 11.10 4.12 -4.99
N GLU A 135 10.48 5.24 -4.63
CA GLU A 135 10.33 6.38 -5.53
C GLU A 135 11.61 7.21 -5.60
N ILE A 136 11.67 8.10 -6.58
CA ILE A 136 12.77 9.03 -6.77
C ILE A 136 12.77 10.04 -5.63
N ILE A 137 13.96 10.32 -5.08
CA ILE A 137 14.13 11.40 -4.12
C ILE A 137 13.91 12.73 -4.86
N PRO A 138 12.98 13.58 -4.42
CA PRO A 138 12.62 14.77 -5.16
C PRO A 138 13.79 15.75 -5.27
N GLU A 139 14.00 16.27 -6.49
CA GLU A 139 14.86 17.42 -6.75
C GLU A 139 13.99 18.67 -6.83
N ASN A 140 13.97 19.43 -5.74
CA ASN A 140 13.12 20.62 -5.66
C ASN A 140 13.89 21.91 -6.02
N PHE A 141 13.21 22.84 -6.68
CA PHE A 141 13.75 24.11 -7.18
C PHE A 141 12.89 25.32 -6.79
N GLY A 142 13.53 26.48 -6.70
CA GLY A 142 12.87 27.72 -6.31
C GLY A 142 12.35 27.69 -4.88
N PHE A 143 11.15 28.23 -4.68
CA PHE A 143 10.46 28.29 -3.39
C PHE A 143 9.08 27.67 -3.49
N PHE A 144 8.80 26.69 -2.63
CA PHE A 144 7.51 26.01 -2.61
C PHE A 144 7.24 25.40 -1.23
N LYS A 145 5.95 25.30 -0.83
CA LYS A 145 5.55 24.53 0.37
C LYS A 145 5.65 23.05 0.04
N ARG A 146 6.58 22.36 0.67
CA ARG A 146 6.72 20.90 0.51
C ARG A 146 6.28 20.22 1.80
N PHE A 147 5.59 19.10 1.64
CA PHE A 147 5.40 18.12 2.70
C PHE A 147 6.52 17.10 2.56
N PRO A 148 7.54 17.13 3.43
CA PRO A 148 8.68 16.22 3.34
C PRO A 148 8.24 14.76 3.48
N ASP A 149 8.93 13.85 2.80
CA ASP A 149 8.57 12.43 2.79
C ASP A 149 9.25 11.69 3.97
N TYR A 150 8.60 10.66 4.51
CA TYR A 150 9.18 9.87 5.60
C TYR A 150 10.38 9.02 5.12
N LEU A 151 11.50 9.11 5.83
CA LEU A 151 12.66 8.23 5.64
C LEU A 151 12.55 6.92 6.43
N ALA A 152 11.81 6.94 7.54
CA ALA A 152 11.53 5.80 8.39
C ALA A 152 10.14 5.95 9.03
N ASP A 153 9.59 4.88 9.61
CA ASP A 153 8.37 4.98 10.39
C ASP A 153 8.58 5.97 11.54
N ARG A 154 7.54 6.74 11.84
CA ARG A 154 7.55 7.61 13.02
C ARG A 154 7.80 6.78 14.28
N HIS A 155 8.66 7.29 15.15
CA HIS A 155 8.96 6.65 16.42
C HIS A 155 8.08 7.24 17.51
N VAL A 156 6.99 6.53 17.82
CA VAL A 156 6.04 6.93 18.87
C VAL A 156 6.32 6.13 20.15
N PHE A 157 6.52 6.82 21.26
CA PHE A 157 6.83 6.18 22.54
C PHE A 157 6.32 6.99 23.75
N TYR A 158 6.15 6.32 24.88
CA TYR A 158 5.72 6.93 26.14
C TYR A 158 6.88 7.03 27.12
N ARG A 159 7.09 8.22 27.68
CA ARG A 159 8.06 8.47 28.76
C ARG A 159 7.39 9.28 29.85
N ASN A 160 7.40 8.78 31.08
CA ASN A 160 6.76 9.42 32.24
C ASN A 160 5.30 9.81 31.97
N ASN A 161 4.51 8.87 31.45
CA ASN A 161 3.10 9.08 31.08
C ASN A 161 2.84 10.19 30.04
N THR A 162 3.86 10.59 29.28
CA THR A 162 3.75 11.56 28.18
C THR A 162 4.11 10.89 26.87
N LEU A 163 3.31 11.15 25.83
CA LEU A 163 3.56 10.66 24.48
C LEU A 163 4.60 11.53 23.77
N PHE A 164 5.56 10.91 23.12
CA PHE A 164 6.55 11.53 22.25
C PHE A 164 6.47 10.91 20.85
N CYS A 165 6.80 11.71 19.84
CA CYS A 165 6.92 11.26 18.46
C CYS A 165 8.19 11.86 17.86
N ASP A 166 9.08 11.01 17.35
CA ASP A 166 10.22 11.42 16.53
C ASP A 166 9.94 11.09 15.06
N MET A 167 10.27 12.05 14.19
CA MET A 167 10.07 11.95 12.74
C MET A 167 11.37 12.25 12.02
N ILE A 168 11.72 11.38 11.07
CA ILE A 168 12.88 11.55 10.19
C ILE A 168 12.33 11.71 8.77
N LEU A 169 12.61 12.87 8.18
CA LEU A 169 11.99 13.30 6.93
C LEU A 169 13.06 13.66 5.89
N CYS A 170 12.80 13.30 4.64
CA CYS A 170 13.58 13.71 3.48
C CYS A 170 13.00 15.01 2.90
N GLN A 171 13.82 16.07 2.85
CA GLN A 171 13.42 17.27 2.13
C GLN A 171 13.54 17.11 0.62
N GLY A 172 14.63 16.48 0.18
CA GLY A 172 15.02 16.34 -1.21
C GLY A 172 16.52 16.50 -1.40
N ILE A 173 16.96 16.41 -2.65
CA ILE A 173 18.39 16.48 -3.01
C ILE A 173 18.95 17.90 -2.86
N GLY A 174 20.12 17.98 -2.24
CA GLY A 174 20.89 19.21 -2.08
C GLY A 174 20.50 20.05 -0.87
N HIS A 175 20.87 21.33 -0.93
CA HIS A 175 20.83 22.33 0.13
C HIS A 175 19.64 23.29 0.02
N TYR A 176 19.07 23.67 1.15
CA TYR A 176 17.89 24.53 1.22
C TYR A 176 18.11 25.69 2.19
N ASP A 177 17.49 26.82 1.90
CA ASP A 177 17.52 27.98 2.78
C ASP A 177 16.35 27.96 3.74
N TYR A 178 16.64 27.51 4.96
CA TYR A 178 15.75 27.59 6.10
C TYR A 178 16.10 28.79 6.96
N LYS A 179 15.08 29.41 7.56
CA LYS A 179 15.23 30.40 8.60
C LYS A 179 15.86 29.78 9.84
N ALA A 180 16.74 30.54 10.48
CA ALA A 180 17.47 30.08 11.67
C ALA A 180 16.56 29.76 12.87
N ASP A 181 15.36 30.36 12.93
CA ASP A 181 14.37 30.11 13.97
C ASP A 181 13.35 29.03 13.62
N HIS A 182 13.46 28.43 12.42
CA HIS A 182 12.52 27.44 11.88
C HIS A 182 11.05 27.92 11.86
N SER A 183 10.81 29.23 11.77
CA SER A 183 9.46 29.81 11.54
C SER A 183 8.88 29.51 10.15
N ASP A 184 9.60 28.75 9.36
CA ASP A 184 9.28 28.26 8.02
C ASP A 184 8.97 26.75 7.99
N ILE A 185 8.90 26.11 9.15
CA ILE A 185 8.40 24.74 9.34
C ILE A 185 7.07 24.82 10.09
N TYR A 186 6.01 24.25 9.52
CA TYR A 186 4.63 24.40 9.99
C TYR A 186 3.99 23.05 10.30
N ILE A 187 3.12 23.03 11.31
CA ILE A 187 2.16 21.95 11.55
C ILE A 187 0.77 22.55 11.32
N GLY A 188 0.08 22.07 10.29
CA GLY A 188 -1.10 22.79 9.77
C GLY A 188 -0.71 24.21 9.37
N GLU A 189 -1.31 25.20 10.02
CA GLU A 189 -1.07 26.63 9.76
C GLU A 189 -0.23 27.32 10.86
N THR A 190 0.28 26.58 11.85
CA THR A 190 1.07 27.13 12.97
C THR A 190 2.57 26.80 12.82
N PRO A 191 3.48 27.79 12.88
CA PRO A 191 4.92 27.54 12.88
C PRO A 191 5.35 26.67 14.08
N ILE A 192 6.29 25.75 13.86
CA ILE A 192 6.78 24.85 14.91
C ILE A 192 7.46 25.61 16.06
N SER A 193 8.06 26.77 15.77
CA SER A 193 8.71 27.63 16.76
C SER A 193 7.73 28.25 17.78
N GLU A 194 6.44 28.33 17.45
CA GLU A 194 5.39 28.82 18.34
C GLU A 194 4.75 27.69 19.18
N LEU A 195 4.99 26.44 18.81
CA LEU A 195 4.41 25.26 19.46
C LEU A 195 5.30 24.76 20.61
N LYS A 196 4.78 24.80 21.84
CA LYS A 196 5.48 24.26 23.00
C LYS A 196 5.71 22.75 22.84
N GLY A 197 6.90 22.28 23.21
CA GLY A 197 7.23 20.85 23.17
C GLY A 197 7.48 20.29 21.77
N CYS A 198 7.60 21.15 20.75
CA CYS A 198 7.98 20.77 19.40
C CYS A 198 9.39 21.31 19.09
N SER A 199 10.18 20.56 18.33
CA SER A 199 11.51 20.99 17.88
C SER A 199 11.84 20.35 16.53
N ALA A 200 12.47 21.10 15.63
CA ALA A 200 12.96 20.62 14.34
C ALA A 200 14.46 20.95 14.20
N TYR A 201 15.17 20.06 13.53
CA TYR A 201 16.60 20.18 13.23
C TYR A 201 16.81 19.82 11.76
N VAL A 202 17.46 20.72 11.03
CA VAL A 202 17.77 20.55 9.60
C VAL A 202 19.22 20.14 9.44
N PHE A 203 19.45 19.05 8.73
CA PHE A 203 20.77 18.51 8.43
C PHE A 203 21.02 18.62 6.94
N GLU A 204 22.01 19.45 6.60
CA GLU A 204 22.49 19.61 5.22
C GLU A 204 23.18 18.33 4.72
N PRO A 205 23.24 18.13 3.38
CA PRO A 205 23.98 17.03 2.76
C PRO A 205 25.40 16.87 3.33
N GLY A 206 25.76 15.62 3.66
CA GLY A 206 27.07 15.23 4.18
C GLY A 206 27.30 15.51 5.67
N VAL A 207 26.39 16.25 6.34
CA VAL A 207 26.50 16.51 7.78
C VAL A 207 26.21 15.23 8.57
N LYS A 208 27.09 14.92 9.53
CA LYS A 208 26.90 13.79 10.45
C LYS A 208 25.92 14.19 11.56
N ILE A 209 24.93 13.33 11.78
CA ILE A 209 23.95 13.40 12.87
C ILE A 209 24.58 12.76 14.12
N THR A 210 24.45 13.46 15.25
CA THR A 210 25.05 13.13 16.55
C THR A 210 24.06 13.51 17.65
N ALA A 211 24.27 13.02 18.86
CA ALA A 211 23.40 13.36 19.99
C ALA A 211 23.43 14.86 20.34
N GLU A 212 24.53 15.56 20.01
CA GLU A 212 24.71 16.98 20.31
C GLU A 212 24.00 17.91 19.32
N ASN A 213 23.72 17.45 18.10
CA ASN A 213 23.08 18.25 17.05
C ASN A 213 21.69 17.72 16.64
N SER A 214 21.15 16.72 17.35
CA SER A 214 19.79 16.19 17.21
C SER A 214 18.90 16.57 18.42
N PRO A 215 17.56 16.40 18.34
CA PRO A 215 16.69 16.65 19.48
C PRO A 215 17.04 15.86 20.74
N GLU A 216 17.46 14.60 20.57
CA GLU A 216 18.00 13.73 21.63
C GLU A 216 18.82 12.61 20.99
N ASP A 217 19.67 11.96 21.80
CA ASP A 217 20.33 10.72 21.42
C ASP A 217 19.32 9.69 20.86
N LYS A 218 19.70 9.06 19.74
CA LYS A 218 18.92 8.02 19.04
C LYS A 218 17.61 8.49 18.39
N SER A 219 17.29 9.79 18.38
CA SER A 219 16.09 10.31 17.70
C SER A 219 16.12 10.17 16.17
N TRP A 220 17.30 9.86 15.60
CA TRP A 220 17.50 9.62 14.15
C TRP A 220 17.59 8.13 13.79
N TYR A 221 17.32 7.23 14.73
CA TYR A 221 17.31 5.80 14.44
C TYR A 221 16.11 5.46 13.56
N CYS A 222 16.31 4.62 12.54
CA CYS A 222 15.25 4.19 11.65
C CYS A 222 14.45 3.08 12.35
N TRP A 223 13.32 3.46 12.93
CA TRP A 223 12.39 2.53 13.56
C TRP A 223 11.46 1.88 12.53
N TYR A 224 11.03 0.67 12.85
CA TYR A 224 9.95 -0.05 12.18
C TYR A 224 8.88 -0.41 13.19
N SER A 225 7.62 -0.18 12.83
CA SER A 225 6.47 -0.60 13.63
C SER A 225 5.88 -1.88 13.05
N SER A 226 5.81 -2.94 13.85
CA SER A 226 5.21 -4.21 13.44
C SER A 226 3.72 -4.04 13.13
N THR A 227 3.28 -4.51 11.97
CA THR A 227 1.87 -4.44 11.54
C THR A 227 0.94 -5.32 12.38
N GLU A 228 1.49 -6.25 13.15
CA GLU A 228 0.76 -7.18 14.02
C GLU A 228 0.17 -6.51 15.28
N VAL A 229 0.76 -5.39 15.71
CA VAL A 229 0.33 -4.65 16.90
C VAL A 229 0.04 -3.20 16.50
N THR A 230 -1.25 -2.91 16.34
CA THR A 230 -1.74 -1.59 15.92
C THR A 230 -2.03 -0.69 17.13
N GLN A 231 -2.22 0.61 16.89
CA GLN A 231 -2.54 1.59 17.95
C GLN A 231 -3.85 1.32 18.69
N SER A 232 -4.81 0.62 18.08
CA SER A 232 -6.02 0.18 18.80
C SER A 232 -5.70 -0.85 19.90
N GLY A 233 -4.57 -1.54 19.73
CA GLY A 233 -3.97 -2.50 20.64
C GLY A 233 -4.77 -3.78 20.85
N HIS A 234 -4.11 -4.73 21.51
CA HIS A 234 -4.69 -5.97 22.00
C HIS A 234 -4.91 -5.86 23.50
N THR A 235 -6.17 -5.99 23.94
CA THR A 235 -6.49 -6.03 25.38
C THR A 235 -5.95 -7.32 25.98
N LEU A 236 -5.12 -7.22 27.02
CA LEU A 236 -4.57 -8.38 27.70
C LEU A 236 -5.55 -8.82 28.80
N LYS A 237 -6.18 -9.97 28.58
CA LYS A 237 -7.12 -10.60 29.51
C LYS A 237 -6.45 -11.70 30.31
N SER A 238 -6.90 -11.94 31.53
CA SER A 238 -6.41 -13.05 32.36
C SER A 238 -6.92 -14.38 31.82
N GLY A 239 -6.02 -15.33 31.51
CA GLY A 239 -6.34 -16.74 31.19
C GLY A 239 -5.46 -17.38 30.10
N GLN A 240 -5.67 -18.64 29.71
CA GLN A 240 -4.75 -19.47 28.90
C GLN A 240 -5.41 -20.04 27.62
N GLY A 241 -4.83 -19.82 26.43
CA GLY A 241 -5.46 -20.11 25.12
C GLY A 241 -4.74 -21.08 24.16
N LYS A 242 -4.10 -22.15 24.67
CA LYS A 242 -3.71 -23.35 23.89
C LYS A 242 -3.58 -24.52 24.86
N ILE A 243 -4.40 -25.56 24.72
CA ILE A 243 -4.22 -26.81 25.47
C ILE A 243 -3.51 -27.79 24.54
N ASP A 244 -2.19 -27.82 24.64
CA ASP A 244 -1.37 -28.82 23.96
C ASP A 244 -1.16 -30.02 24.88
N THR A 245 -1.91 -31.10 24.64
CA THR A 245 -1.81 -32.33 25.44
C THR A 245 -0.50 -33.08 25.21
N SER A 246 0.28 -32.73 24.17
CA SER A 246 1.57 -33.37 23.88
C SER A 246 2.65 -33.07 24.92
N SER A 247 2.46 -32.02 25.72
CA SER A 247 3.44 -31.53 26.69
C SER A 247 3.19 -31.95 28.15
N MET A 248 2.05 -32.59 28.44
CA MET A 248 1.68 -32.99 29.80
C MET A 248 1.80 -34.50 29.99
N ASN A 249 2.72 -34.93 30.86
CA ASN A 249 2.64 -36.25 31.47
C ASN A 249 1.31 -36.37 32.23
N GLY A 250 0.27 -36.91 31.58
CA GLY A 250 -0.90 -37.46 32.26
C GLY A 250 -2.30 -37.08 31.78
N VAL A 251 -2.52 -36.36 30.67
CA VAL A 251 -3.90 -36.11 30.20
C VAL A 251 -4.30 -37.16 29.14
N ASN A 252 -5.21 -38.06 29.52
CA ASN A 252 -5.81 -39.06 28.64
C ASN A 252 -7.21 -38.60 28.24
N LEU A 253 -7.55 -38.75 26.96
CA LEU A 253 -8.89 -38.42 26.46
C LEU A 253 -9.67 -39.68 26.15
N GLU A 254 -10.89 -39.76 26.66
CA GLU A 254 -11.80 -40.88 26.39
C GLU A 254 -12.93 -40.40 25.46
N PHE A 255 -13.05 -41.04 24.29
CA PHE A 255 -14.10 -40.76 23.31
C PHE A 255 -15.27 -41.74 23.48
N LYS A 256 -16.52 -41.23 23.49
CA LYS A 256 -17.75 -42.05 23.58
C LYS A 256 -18.88 -41.44 22.76
N GLY A 257 -19.26 -42.06 21.64
CA GLY A 257 -20.34 -41.56 20.78
C GLY A 257 -20.07 -40.10 20.38
N ASN A 258 -20.99 -39.18 20.66
CA ASN A 258 -20.82 -37.75 20.38
C ASN A 258 -20.20 -36.98 21.56
N THR A 259 -19.48 -37.67 22.44
CA THR A 259 -18.93 -37.08 23.66
C THR A 259 -17.46 -37.38 23.85
N PHE A 260 -16.75 -36.47 24.51
CA PHE A 260 -15.39 -36.70 24.96
C PHE A 260 -15.19 -36.20 26.40
N SER A 261 -14.25 -36.80 27.11
CA SER A 261 -13.83 -36.38 28.45
C SER A 261 -12.31 -36.38 28.55
N GLY A 262 -11.75 -35.32 29.10
CA GLY A 262 -10.35 -35.30 29.51
C GLY A 262 -10.19 -35.82 30.93
N CYS A 263 -9.24 -36.70 31.17
CA CYS A 263 -8.94 -37.20 32.50
C CYS A 263 -7.43 -37.29 32.76
N ASN A 264 -7.05 -37.19 34.03
CA ASN A 264 -5.70 -37.48 34.48
C ASN A 264 -5.71 -38.64 35.49
N TYR A 265 -4.73 -39.52 35.39
CA TYR A 265 -4.56 -40.63 36.32
C TYR A 265 -3.49 -40.31 37.35
N ARG A 266 -3.88 -40.25 38.62
CA ARG A 266 -2.93 -40.13 39.72
C ARG A 266 -2.57 -41.51 40.24
N ILE A 267 -1.29 -41.87 40.14
CA ILE A 267 -0.74 -43.14 40.62
C ILE A 267 -0.27 -42.95 42.07
N TYR A 268 -0.75 -43.81 42.96
CA TYR A 268 -0.30 -43.90 44.34
C TYR A 268 0.34 -45.26 44.57
N ASN A 269 1.51 -45.29 45.18
CA ASN A 269 2.11 -46.51 45.68
C ASN A 269 1.83 -46.59 47.18
N ILE A 270 0.93 -47.48 47.58
CA ILE A 270 0.62 -47.72 49.00
C ILE A 270 1.56 -48.82 49.48
N GLY A 271 2.50 -48.45 50.36
CA GLY A 271 3.38 -49.40 51.04
C GLY A 271 2.73 -49.90 52.32
N TYR A 272 2.53 -51.21 52.44
CA TYR A 272 2.09 -51.81 53.70
C TYR A 272 3.29 -52.02 54.63
N GLY A 273 3.36 -51.20 55.70
CA GLY A 273 4.41 -51.30 56.72
C GLY A 273 4.10 -52.37 57.76
N GLY A 274 4.71 -53.55 57.61
CA GLY A 274 4.76 -54.60 58.62
C GLY A 274 6.04 -55.42 58.46
N CYS A 275 6.67 -55.81 59.58
CA CYS A 275 7.94 -56.52 59.58
C CYS A 275 7.86 -57.84 58.79
N SER A 276 8.79 -58.02 57.85
CA SER A 276 8.99 -59.11 56.87
C SER A 276 8.18 -59.02 55.55
N GLY A 277 8.71 -58.20 54.62
CA GLY A 277 8.38 -58.23 53.19
C GLY A 277 7.08 -57.51 52.81
N GLY A 278 7.08 -56.17 52.94
CA GLY A 278 5.97 -55.33 52.51
C GLY A 278 5.85 -55.29 50.98
N GLY A 279 4.72 -55.71 50.45
CA GLY A 279 4.35 -55.46 49.05
C GLY A 279 3.92 -54.01 48.86
N THR A 280 4.16 -53.48 47.67
CA THR A 280 3.65 -52.18 47.24
C THR A 280 2.42 -52.42 46.39
N GLU A 281 1.28 -51.82 46.76
CA GLU A 281 0.08 -51.85 45.93
C GLU A 281 -0.03 -50.53 45.17
N THR A 282 -0.04 -50.62 43.84
CA THR A 282 -0.18 -49.44 42.97
C THR A 282 -1.67 -49.16 42.74
N VAL A 283 -2.18 -48.08 43.30
CA VAL A 283 -3.57 -47.63 43.12
C VAL A 283 -3.61 -46.48 42.13
N ARG A 284 -4.38 -46.63 41.04
CA ARG A 284 -4.55 -45.61 39.99
C ARG A 284 -5.93 -44.96 40.13
N ILE A 285 -5.98 -43.66 40.45
CA ILE A 285 -7.24 -42.90 40.60
C ILE A 285 -7.45 -42.01 39.37
N LYS A 286 -8.60 -42.13 38.71
CA LYS A 286 -9.03 -41.27 37.58
C LYS A 286 -9.60 -39.95 38.11
N GLN A 287 -9.13 -38.83 37.57
CA GLN A 287 -9.66 -37.49 37.85
C GLN A 287 -10.11 -36.84 36.53
N ASN A 288 -11.39 -36.47 36.41
CA ASN A 288 -11.90 -35.80 35.23
C ASN A 288 -11.49 -34.32 35.23
N LEU A 289 -11.08 -33.80 34.08
CA LEU A 289 -10.71 -32.41 33.84
C LEU A 289 -11.92 -31.64 33.31
N ASP A 290 -12.06 -30.39 33.75
CA ASP A 290 -13.01 -29.43 33.20
C ASP A 290 -12.22 -28.40 32.39
N LEU A 291 -12.35 -28.46 31.06
CA LEU A 291 -11.70 -27.57 30.11
C LEU A 291 -12.34 -26.16 30.08
N LYS A 292 -13.44 -25.93 30.81
CA LYS A 292 -14.09 -24.62 30.97
C LYS A 292 -14.54 -23.95 29.66
N TRP A 293 -14.75 -24.72 28.60
CA TRP A 293 -15.26 -24.22 27.32
C TRP A 293 -16.79 -24.02 27.38
N ALA A 294 -17.27 -22.93 26.77
CA ALA A 294 -18.70 -22.61 26.73
C ALA A 294 -19.45 -23.44 25.67
N ASN A 295 -20.75 -23.65 25.88
CA ASN A 295 -21.63 -24.20 24.84
C ASN A 295 -21.62 -23.25 23.62
N GLY A 296 -21.59 -23.83 22.41
CA GLY A 296 -21.43 -23.12 21.14
C GLY A 296 -19.96 -22.87 20.74
N THR A 297 -18.98 -23.30 21.53
CA THR A 297 -17.56 -23.20 21.15
C THR A 297 -17.25 -24.20 20.03
N ILE A 298 -16.59 -23.72 18.97
CA ILE A 298 -16.10 -24.51 17.85
C ILE A 298 -14.58 -24.73 18.02
N PHE A 299 -14.18 -25.99 17.94
CA PHE A 299 -12.78 -26.40 17.94
C PHE A 299 -12.50 -27.38 16.79
N GLU A 300 -11.24 -27.43 16.39
CA GLU A 300 -10.67 -28.42 15.50
C GLU A 300 -9.93 -29.47 16.32
N LEU A 301 -10.22 -30.74 16.08
CA LEU A 301 -9.52 -31.90 16.63
C LEU A 301 -8.49 -32.41 15.62
N SER A 302 -7.25 -32.63 16.05
CA SER A 302 -6.22 -33.29 15.24
C SER A 302 -5.39 -34.27 16.06
N GLY A 303 -4.93 -35.35 15.43
CA GLY A 303 -4.11 -36.39 16.07
C GLY A 303 -4.91 -37.49 16.78
N ALA A 304 -6.22 -37.60 16.56
CA ALA A 304 -7.00 -38.74 17.03
C ALA A 304 -6.60 -40.02 16.26
N GLY A 305 -6.45 -41.15 16.97
CA GLY A 305 -6.15 -42.44 16.35
C GLY A 305 -7.34 -43.03 15.58
N ASN A 306 -7.06 -44.03 14.72
CA ASN A 306 -8.04 -44.70 13.86
C ASN A 306 -8.36 -46.14 14.35
N THR A 307 -8.50 -46.33 15.66
CA THR A 307 -8.73 -47.64 16.27
C THR A 307 -9.75 -47.58 17.38
N ARG A 308 -10.64 -48.57 17.44
CA ARG A 308 -11.64 -48.69 18.51
C ARG A 308 -11.50 -49.99 19.29
N LEU A 309 -11.77 -49.94 20.59
CA LEU A 309 -11.73 -51.12 21.46
C LEU A 309 -13.04 -51.91 21.30
N VAL A 310 -12.91 -53.18 20.96
CA VAL A 310 -14.04 -54.09 20.72
C VAL A 310 -14.37 -54.93 21.96
N GLY A 311 -13.34 -55.47 22.62
CA GLY A 311 -13.51 -56.27 23.82
C GLY A 311 -12.17 -56.56 24.50
N THR A 312 -12.23 -56.79 25.80
CA THR A 312 -11.07 -57.00 26.69
C THR A 312 -11.13 -58.34 27.43
N GLU A 313 -12.22 -59.08 27.28
CA GLU A 313 -12.44 -60.37 27.93
C GLU A 313 -12.73 -61.41 26.85
N ILE A 314 -11.84 -62.41 26.76
CA ILE A 314 -11.96 -63.53 25.83
C ILE A 314 -12.64 -64.67 26.57
N VAL A 315 -13.83 -65.03 26.13
CA VAL A 315 -14.71 -66.01 26.78
C VAL A 315 -14.35 -67.42 26.31
N ALA A 316 -14.06 -67.58 25.03
CA ALA A 316 -13.63 -68.83 24.43
C ALA A 316 -12.89 -68.58 23.12
N ALA A 317 -11.94 -69.44 22.77
CA ALA A 317 -11.29 -69.45 21.47
C ALA A 317 -11.01 -70.89 21.05
N GLU A 318 -11.28 -71.24 19.79
CA GLU A 318 -11.03 -72.56 19.22
C GLU A 318 -10.54 -72.45 17.76
N THR A 319 -9.71 -73.39 17.31
CA THR A 319 -9.31 -73.53 15.90
C THR A 319 -9.78 -74.89 15.40
N ASP A 320 -10.65 -74.89 14.39
CA ASP A 320 -11.06 -76.10 13.65
C ASP A 320 -10.19 -76.23 12.39
N ALA A 321 -9.14 -77.05 12.49
CA ALA A 321 -8.22 -77.29 11.39
C ALA A 321 -8.85 -78.02 10.18
N ALA A 322 -9.97 -78.74 10.37
CA ALA A 322 -10.66 -79.44 9.28
C ALA A 322 -11.49 -78.48 8.42
N LEU A 323 -12.02 -77.43 9.05
CA LEU A 323 -12.77 -76.36 8.37
C LEU A 323 -11.90 -75.16 7.99
N GLY A 324 -10.65 -75.09 8.48
CA GLY A 324 -9.76 -73.97 8.24
C GLY A 324 -10.19 -72.68 8.95
N ILE A 325 -10.97 -72.78 10.03
CA ILE A 325 -11.61 -71.64 10.71
C ILE A 325 -11.14 -71.55 12.16
N ALA A 326 -10.88 -70.34 12.62
CA ALA A 326 -10.71 -70.02 14.03
C ALA A 326 -11.91 -69.22 14.56
N THR A 327 -12.49 -69.66 15.68
CA THR A 327 -13.64 -69.04 16.32
C THR A 327 -13.21 -68.36 17.62
N LEU A 328 -13.54 -67.09 17.78
CA LEU A 328 -13.27 -66.30 18.98
C LEU A 328 -14.57 -65.75 19.55
N THR A 329 -14.87 -66.07 20.80
CA THR A 329 -15.99 -65.48 21.55
C THR A 329 -15.44 -64.49 22.57
N LEU A 330 -15.88 -63.25 22.49
CA LEU A 330 -15.44 -62.17 23.37
C LEU A 330 -16.63 -61.43 23.97
N LYS A 331 -16.45 -60.92 25.18
CA LYS A 331 -17.39 -59.98 25.79
C LYS A 331 -17.06 -58.57 25.27
N CYS A 332 -18.09 -57.88 24.80
CA CYS A 332 -17.92 -56.55 24.24
C CYS A 332 -17.51 -55.53 25.31
N ALA A 333 -16.66 -54.58 24.93
CA ALA A 333 -16.27 -53.49 25.81
C ALA A 333 -17.47 -52.58 26.14
N ASP A 334 -17.43 -51.94 27.32
CA ASP A 334 -18.49 -51.05 27.78
C ASP A 334 -18.79 -49.94 26.76
N GLY A 335 -20.03 -49.87 26.28
CA GLY A 335 -20.48 -48.90 25.29
C GLY A 335 -20.28 -49.31 23.83
N PHE A 336 -19.59 -50.42 23.55
CA PHE A 336 -19.54 -51.02 22.21
C PHE A 336 -20.87 -51.71 21.89
N LYS A 337 -21.46 -51.42 20.72
CA LYS A 337 -22.75 -51.97 20.31
C LYS A 337 -22.61 -52.96 19.14
N PRO A 338 -22.70 -54.28 19.41
CA PRO A 338 -22.93 -55.37 18.47
C PRO A 338 -23.22 -55.06 17.02
N ASP A 339 -24.40 -54.43 16.94
CA ASP A 339 -25.35 -54.72 15.90
C ASP A 339 -25.13 -53.93 14.62
N GLY A 340 -24.37 -52.84 14.71
CA GLY A 340 -24.12 -51.91 13.61
C GLY A 340 -22.65 -51.72 13.25
N TYR A 341 -21.73 -52.47 13.85
CA TYR A 341 -20.30 -52.17 13.78
C TYR A 341 -19.43 -53.22 13.10
N PHE A 342 -19.81 -54.50 13.09
CA PHE A 342 -19.07 -55.51 12.34
C PHE A 342 -19.69 -55.80 11.00
N ARG A 343 -18.83 -55.88 9.98
CA ARG A 343 -19.14 -56.42 8.67
C ARG A 343 -18.38 -57.72 8.49
N ALA A 344 -19.11 -58.81 8.29
CA ALA A 344 -18.54 -60.07 7.85
C ALA A 344 -18.26 -60.03 6.34
N ARG A 345 -17.26 -60.80 5.89
CA ARG A 345 -17.02 -61.08 4.48
C ARG A 345 -18.31 -61.55 3.82
N THR A 346 -18.57 -61.04 2.61
CA THR A 346 -19.70 -61.46 1.79
C THR A 346 -19.17 -62.07 0.52
N THR A 347 -19.67 -63.25 0.19
CA THR A 347 -19.36 -64.01 -1.01
C THR A 347 -20.62 -64.20 -1.85
N GLU A 348 -20.45 -64.29 -3.16
CA GLU A 348 -21.50 -64.73 -4.08
C GLU A 348 -20.98 -65.92 -4.87
N ILE A 349 -21.87 -66.88 -5.12
CA ILE A 349 -21.56 -68.01 -5.99
C ILE A 349 -21.68 -67.53 -7.44
N GLN A 350 -20.57 -67.58 -8.16
CA GLN A 350 -20.53 -67.35 -9.59
C GLN A 350 -20.40 -68.70 -10.30
N THR A 351 -21.44 -69.06 -11.06
CA THR A 351 -21.42 -70.25 -11.91
C THR A 351 -20.72 -69.92 -13.22
N SER A 352 -19.57 -70.53 -13.48
CA SER A 352 -18.92 -70.52 -14.79
C SER A 352 -19.20 -71.84 -15.51
N VAL A 353 -19.67 -71.78 -16.75
CA VAL A 353 -19.93 -72.98 -17.57
C VAL A 353 -18.73 -73.20 -18.49
N ASP A 354 -18.12 -74.39 -18.43
CA ASP A 354 -17.07 -74.78 -19.36
C ASP A 354 -17.68 -74.92 -20.78
N GLU A 355 -17.24 -74.07 -21.71
CA GLU A 355 -17.86 -73.97 -23.04
C GLU A 355 -17.59 -75.19 -23.94
N GLU A 356 -16.61 -76.04 -23.63
CA GLU A 356 -16.26 -77.24 -24.42
C GLU A 356 -16.98 -78.51 -23.91
N THR A 357 -17.24 -78.60 -22.61
CA THR A 357 -17.81 -79.78 -21.95
C THR A 357 -19.24 -79.57 -21.43
N GLY A 358 -19.65 -78.33 -21.21
CA GLY A 358 -20.95 -77.94 -20.64
C GLY A 358 -21.08 -78.12 -19.12
N GLU A 359 -19.97 -78.43 -18.42
CA GLU A 359 -19.98 -78.57 -16.96
C GLU A 359 -20.04 -77.19 -16.28
N GLU A 360 -21.00 -77.04 -15.36
CA GLU A 360 -21.15 -75.85 -14.51
C GLU A 360 -20.20 -75.97 -13.31
N THR A 361 -19.31 -74.99 -13.16
CA THR A 361 -18.41 -74.85 -12.01
C THR A 361 -18.83 -73.64 -11.20
N ASP A 362 -19.37 -73.88 -10.01
CA ASP A 362 -19.68 -72.84 -9.04
C ASP A 362 -18.41 -72.41 -8.31
N THR A 363 -18.01 -71.15 -8.51
CA THR A 363 -16.87 -70.54 -7.81
C THR A 363 -17.39 -69.49 -6.85
N GLU A 364 -17.05 -69.62 -5.57
CA GLU A 364 -17.38 -68.62 -4.56
C GLU A 364 -16.43 -67.42 -4.70
N VAL A 365 -17.00 -66.25 -5.04
CA VAL A 365 -16.25 -65.01 -5.27
C VAL A 365 -16.58 -64.01 -4.17
N ILE A 366 -15.55 -63.41 -3.58
CA ILE A 366 -15.70 -62.37 -2.55
C ILE A 366 -16.25 -61.10 -3.20
N THR A 367 -17.45 -60.67 -2.80
CA THR A 367 -18.08 -59.43 -3.27
C THR A 367 -17.82 -58.25 -2.34
N ARG A 368 -17.51 -58.52 -1.07
CA ARG A 368 -17.04 -57.52 -0.11
C ARG A 368 -16.21 -58.17 0.98
N ASN A 369 -15.04 -57.62 1.27
CA ASN A 369 -14.22 -58.05 2.41
C ASN A 369 -14.91 -57.74 3.74
N GLY A 370 -14.63 -58.56 4.76
CA GLY A 370 -15.00 -58.28 6.14
C GLY A 370 -14.17 -57.14 6.72
N ASP A 371 -14.63 -56.58 7.85
CA ASP A 371 -13.78 -55.69 8.64
C ASP A 371 -12.62 -56.49 9.24
N TYR A 372 -11.47 -55.83 9.38
CA TYR A 372 -10.32 -56.43 10.06
C TYR A 372 -10.36 -56.17 11.56
N LEU A 373 -9.81 -57.09 12.34
CA LEU A 373 -9.63 -56.95 13.78
C LEU A 373 -8.19 -57.25 14.14
N LYS A 374 -7.57 -56.33 14.90
CA LYS A 374 -6.33 -56.62 15.59
C LYS A 374 -6.65 -57.39 16.86
N VAL A 375 -6.33 -58.69 16.84
CA VAL A 375 -6.58 -59.62 17.93
C VAL A 375 -5.25 -59.93 18.61
N THR A 376 -5.17 -59.64 19.91
CA THR A 376 -4.15 -60.22 20.79
C THR A 376 -4.83 -61.29 21.63
N LEU A 377 -4.42 -62.55 21.47
CA LEU A 377 -4.95 -63.71 22.19
C LEU A 377 -3.80 -64.41 22.90
N SER A 378 -3.93 -64.62 24.20
CA SER A 378 -2.93 -65.29 25.04
C SER A 378 -3.55 -66.48 25.73
N ALA A 379 -2.94 -67.65 25.57
CA ALA A 379 -3.22 -68.83 26.37
C ALA A 379 -2.29 -68.80 27.58
N VAL A 380 -2.87 -68.55 28.76
CA VAL A 380 -2.13 -68.35 30.01
C VAL A 380 -2.27 -69.59 30.87
N THR A 381 -1.14 -70.17 31.24
CA THR A 381 -1.05 -71.19 32.30
C THR A 381 -0.61 -70.49 33.58
N SER A 382 -1.46 -70.54 34.60
CA SER A 382 -1.19 -70.00 35.93
C SER A 382 -0.88 -71.15 36.88
N ILE A 383 0.26 -71.11 37.56
CA ILE A 383 0.53 -71.99 38.69
C ILE A 383 0.46 -71.21 39.99
N THR A 384 -0.18 -71.79 40.99
CA THR A 384 -0.21 -71.27 42.35
C THR A 384 0.52 -72.25 43.25
N TYR A 385 1.50 -71.78 44.01
CA TYR A 385 2.35 -72.62 44.84
C TYR A 385 2.66 -71.98 46.19
N ASP A 386 2.93 -72.83 47.19
CA ASP A 386 3.32 -72.40 48.53
C ASP A 386 4.85 -72.36 48.62
N THR A 387 5.40 -71.17 48.82
CA THR A 387 6.85 -70.93 48.96
C THR A 387 7.44 -71.65 50.19
N ILE A 388 8.72 -72.01 50.13
CA ILE A 388 9.44 -72.56 51.28
C ILE A 388 9.54 -71.49 52.38
N PRO A 389 9.12 -71.79 53.63
CA PRO A 389 9.30 -70.88 54.75
C PRO A 389 10.78 -70.53 54.95
N SER A 390 11.14 -69.26 54.83
CA SER A 390 12.48 -68.74 55.09
C SER A 390 12.46 -67.93 56.38
N GLY A 391 13.16 -68.39 57.43
CA GLY A 391 13.19 -67.72 58.72
C GLY A 391 11.87 -67.76 59.50
N CYS A 392 11.50 -66.65 60.16
CA CYS A 392 10.30 -66.56 61.01
C CYS A 392 8.99 -66.23 60.24
N SER A 393 9.04 -66.04 58.91
CA SER A 393 7.85 -65.84 58.08
C SER A 393 7.33 -67.17 57.58
N GLY A 394 6.06 -67.47 57.86
CA GLY A 394 5.36 -68.63 57.30
C GLY A 394 5.35 -68.60 55.77
N GLY A 395 5.16 -69.77 55.13
CA GLY A 395 5.07 -69.87 53.67
C GLY A 395 3.97 -68.95 53.11
N LYS A 396 4.26 -68.30 51.98
CA LYS A 396 3.30 -67.47 51.22
C LYS A 396 2.83 -68.25 49.99
N THR A 397 1.56 -68.13 49.66
CA THR A 397 0.99 -68.61 48.39
C THR A 397 1.26 -67.56 47.31
N VAL A 398 1.92 -67.98 46.22
CA VAL A 398 2.27 -67.13 45.08
C VAL A 398 1.64 -67.72 43.83
N THR A 399 1.07 -66.88 42.98
CA THR A 399 0.59 -67.27 41.64
C THR A 399 1.51 -66.66 40.59
N GLU A 400 1.98 -67.49 39.66
CA GLU A 400 2.82 -67.08 38.54
C GLU A 400 2.21 -67.58 37.23
N ASP A 401 2.30 -66.73 36.22
CA ASP A 401 1.67 -66.92 34.92
C ASP A 401 2.75 -67.01 33.85
N GLU A 402 2.61 -67.97 32.95
CA GLU A 402 3.32 -68.00 31.67
C GLU A 402 2.28 -68.00 30.55
N ALA A 403 2.57 -67.31 29.46
CA ALA A 403 1.61 -67.10 28.40
C ALA A 403 2.24 -67.30 27.02
N ASN A 404 1.56 -68.05 26.17
CA ASN A 404 1.81 -68.04 24.73
C ASN A 404 0.83 -67.06 24.08
N THR A 405 1.35 -66.03 23.43
CA THR A 405 0.56 -64.94 22.84
C THR A 405 0.63 -64.98 21.32
N THR A 406 -0.54 -64.97 20.67
CA THR A 406 -0.70 -64.73 19.24
C THR A 406 -1.25 -63.32 19.05
N GLU A 407 -0.58 -62.53 18.20
CA GLU A 407 -1.10 -61.25 17.71
C GLU A 407 -1.32 -61.33 16.20
N ALA A 408 -2.53 -61.00 15.75
CA ALA A 408 -2.87 -61.06 14.34
C ALA A 408 -3.84 -59.96 13.94
N LEU A 409 -3.84 -59.63 12.65
CA LEU A 409 -4.85 -58.79 12.02
C LEU A 409 -5.73 -59.71 11.17
N CYS A 410 -6.95 -59.95 11.64
CA CYS A 410 -7.81 -61.02 11.13
C CYS A 410 -9.02 -60.43 10.41
N GLU A 411 -9.35 -60.93 9.23
CA GLU A 411 -10.59 -60.54 8.55
C GLU A 411 -11.79 -61.30 9.12
N ILE A 412 -12.85 -60.58 9.48
CA ILE A 412 -14.08 -61.21 9.97
C ILE A 412 -14.77 -61.97 8.84
N LEU A 413 -14.84 -63.29 8.95
CA LEU A 413 -15.56 -64.15 8.00
C LEU A 413 -17.04 -64.32 8.37
N GLU A 414 -17.33 -64.45 9.67
CA GLU A 414 -18.70 -64.61 10.17
C GLU A 414 -18.84 -63.93 11.54
N VAL A 415 -20.03 -63.38 11.82
CA VAL A 415 -20.37 -62.77 13.10
C VAL A 415 -21.63 -63.42 13.65
N ILE A 416 -21.52 -64.05 14.82
CA ILE A 416 -22.64 -64.64 15.56
C ILE A 416 -22.83 -63.86 16.85
N ARG A 417 -24.02 -63.32 17.08
CA ARG A 417 -24.30 -62.38 18.19
C ARG A 417 -25.12 -63.07 19.28
N SER A 418 -24.74 -62.89 20.55
CA SER A 418 -25.42 -63.51 21.69
C SER A 418 -25.33 -62.61 22.95
N GLY A 419 -26.28 -61.69 23.10
CA GLY A 419 -26.33 -60.79 24.26
C GLY A 419 -25.12 -59.84 24.34
N GLU A 420 -24.41 -59.84 25.47
CA GLU A 420 -23.18 -59.06 25.68
C GLU A 420 -21.93 -59.67 25.00
N HIS A 421 -22.08 -60.85 24.40
CA HIS A 421 -21.00 -61.58 23.74
C HIS A 421 -21.15 -61.54 22.22
N VAL A 422 -20.01 -61.50 21.53
CA VAL A 422 -19.92 -61.69 20.09
C VAL A 422 -18.95 -62.82 19.79
N THR A 423 -19.38 -63.74 18.92
CA THR A 423 -18.56 -64.82 18.39
C THR A 423 -18.18 -64.47 16.96
N LEU A 424 -16.89 -64.47 16.68
CA LEU A 424 -16.30 -64.07 15.42
C LEU A 424 -15.53 -65.24 14.83
N LYS A 425 -15.70 -65.49 13.54
CA LYS A 425 -14.92 -66.49 12.82
C LYS A 425 -13.91 -65.82 11.90
N PHE A 426 -12.71 -66.36 11.90
CA PHE A 426 -11.56 -65.92 11.10
C PHE A 426 -11.02 -67.10 10.32
N ASP A 427 -10.21 -66.82 9.30
CA ASP A 427 -9.40 -67.87 8.67
C ASP A 427 -8.36 -68.35 9.68
N SER A 428 -8.18 -69.67 9.79
CA SER A 428 -7.19 -70.26 10.70
C SER A 428 -5.74 -69.88 10.35
N SER A 429 -5.48 -69.43 9.12
CA SER A 429 -4.20 -68.85 8.71
C SER A 429 -3.99 -67.42 9.21
N ASP A 430 -5.06 -66.67 9.47
CA ASP A 430 -5.00 -65.33 10.06
C ASP A 430 -4.84 -65.41 11.58
N LEU A 431 -5.62 -66.26 12.26
CA LEU A 431 -5.58 -66.43 13.70
C LEU A 431 -5.47 -67.90 14.09
N THR A 432 -4.36 -68.26 14.73
CA THR A 432 -4.24 -69.56 15.40
C THR A 432 -4.33 -69.38 16.90
N VAL A 433 -5.22 -70.16 17.55
CA VAL A 433 -5.33 -70.16 19.01
C VAL A 433 -4.03 -70.70 19.60
N PRO A 434 -3.31 -69.93 20.43
CA PRO A 434 -2.06 -70.39 21.00
C PRO A 434 -2.32 -71.57 21.95
N GLU A 435 -1.39 -72.52 21.97
CA GLU A 435 -1.44 -73.61 22.95
C GLU A 435 -1.03 -73.08 24.33
N TYR A 436 -1.64 -73.61 25.38
CA TYR A 436 -1.24 -73.29 26.75
C TYR A 436 0.20 -73.75 27.00
N PRO A 437 1.04 -72.91 27.64
CA PRO A 437 2.38 -73.33 28.04
C PRO A 437 2.34 -74.63 28.84
N GLU A 438 3.16 -75.62 28.45
CA GLU A 438 3.20 -76.95 29.06
C GLU A 438 3.78 -76.91 30.49
N GLU A 439 4.70 -75.99 30.75
CA GLU A 439 5.33 -75.80 32.05
C GLU A 439 5.37 -74.31 32.39
N VAL A 440 5.11 -73.98 33.65
CA VAL A 440 5.39 -72.67 34.24
C VAL A 440 6.44 -72.92 35.30
N THR A 441 7.57 -72.23 35.23
CA THR A 441 8.66 -72.46 36.20
C THR A 441 8.49 -71.54 37.41
N PRO A 442 8.28 -72.07 38.63
CA PRO A 442 8.28 -71.26 39.85
C PRO A 442 9.55 -70.43 39.96
N SER A 443 9.41 -69.10 40.03
CA SER A 443 10.55 -68.20 40.19
C SER A 443 11.20 -68.31 41.58
N GLN A 444 10.53 -68.96 42.53
CA GLN A 444 10.99 -69.17 43.90
C GLN A 444 10.96 -70.65 44.35
N PRO A 445 11.83 -71.05 45.30
CA PRO A 445 11.77 -72.38 45.90
C PRO A 445 10.41 -72.61 46.58
N TYR A 446 9.78 -73.74 46.27
CA TYR A 446 8.42 -74.06 46.71
C TYR A 446 8.34 -75.40 47.43
N THR A 447 7.31 -75.57 48.26
CA THR A 447 7.02 -76.82 48.98
C THR A 447 6.04 -77.71 48.21
N LYS A 448 5.01 -77.11 47.61
CA LYS A 448 4.04 -77.78 46.75
C LYS A 448 3.40 -76.77 45.81
N ILE A 449 3.02 -77.23 44.62
CA ILE A 449 2.07 -76.53 43.75
C ILE A 449 0.67 -76.84 44.28
N THR A 450 -0.12 -75.82 44.56
CA THR A 450 -1.48 -75.93 45.13
C THR A 450 -2.58 -75.87 44.09
N ALA A 451 -2.37 -75.18 42.97
CA ALA A 451 -3.31 -75.15 41.84
C ALA A 451 -2.58 -74.85 40.53
N THR A 452 -3.10 -75.39 39.43
CA THR A 452 -2.75 -75.00 38.07
C THR A 452 -4.04 -74.67 37.34
N ALA A 453 -4.11 -73.53 36.66
CA ALA A 453 -5.30 -73.07 35.95
C ALA A 453 -4.92 -72.51 34.58
N ASN A 454 -5.67 -72.90 33.56
CA ASN A 454 -5.53 -72.39 32.21
C ASN A 454 -6.65 -71.39 31.94
N HIS A 455 -6.31 -70.21 31.43
CA HIS A 455 -7.30 -69.22 31.03
C HIS A 455 -6.84 -68.42 29.80
N LEU A 456 -7.80 -67.89 29.05
CA LEU A 456 -7.53 -67.01 27.92
C LEU A 456 -7.52 -65.56 28.38
N ALA A 457 -6.57 -64.79 27.87
CA ALA A 457 -6.49 -63.34 28.08
C ALA A 457 -6.22 -62.64 26.76
N GLY A 458 -6.63 -61.37 26.64
CA GLY A 458 -6.34 -60.62 25.43
C GLY A 458 -7.23 -59.42 25.21
N SER A 459 -6.97 -58.72 24.11
CA SER A 459 -7.72 -57.52 23.72
C SER A 459 -7.95 -57.52 22.22
N VAL A 460 -9.12 -57.05 21.81
CA VAL A 460 -9.49 -56.95 20.41
C VAL A 460 -9.76 -55.49 20.06
N PHE A 461 -9.08 -55.02 19.02
CA PHE A 461 -9.26 -53.69 18.46
C PHE A 461 -9.72 -53.78 17.02
N GLN A 462 -10.54 -52.84 16.59
CA GLN A 462 -10.92 -52.71 15.20
C GLN A 462 -10.29 -51.44 14.61
N PRO A 463 -9.44 -51.55 13.58
CA PRO A 463 -9.00 -50.41 12.80
C PRO A 463 -10.15 -49.85 11.96
N MET A 464 -10.10 -48.54 11.71
CA MET A 464 -11.07 -47.84 10.87
C MET A 464 -11.10 -48.43 9.46
N PRO A 465 -12.27 -48.91 8.98
CA PRO A 465 -12.39 -49.35 7.61
C PRO A 465 -12.12 -48.21 6.63
N ALA A 466 -11.49 -48.52 5.50
CA ALA A 466 -11.12 -47.53 4.49
C ALA A 466 -12.34 -46.80 3.88
N ASP A 467 -13.52 -47.42 3.95
CA ASP A 467 -14.79 -46.89 3.45
C ASP A 467 -15.67 -46.28 4.57
N TYR A 468 -15.10 -46.05 5.76
CA TYR A 468 -15.79 -45.31 6.81
C TYR A 468 -15.89 -43.82 6.42
N PRO A 469 -17.08 -43.20 6.51
CA PRO A 469 -17.34 -41.91 5.86
C PRO A 469 -16.63 -40.72 6.50
N PHE A 470 -16.17 -40.84 7.75
CA PHE A 470 -15.65 -39.72 8.52
C PHE A 470 -14.49 -40.11 9.47
N GLU A 471 -13.36 -39.41 9.41
CA GLU A 471 -12.27 -39.56 10.40
C GLU A 471 -12.59 -38.83 11.71
N ASP A 472 -12.02 -39.22 12.84
CA ASP A 472 -12.25 -38.49 14.10
C ASP A 472 -11.58 -37.10 14.15
N ASN A 473 -10.62 -36.83 13.27
CA ASN A 473 -10.09 -35.47 13.08
C ASN A 473 -11.10 -34.60 12.33
N GLY A 474 -11.20 -33.31 12.71
CA GLY A 474 -12.11 -32.36 12.07
C GLY A 474 -12.69 -31.30 13.01
N LEU A 475 -13.72 -30.59 12.53
CA LEU A 475 -14.36 -29.49 13.25
C LEU A 475 -15.55 -29.98 14.09
N TYR A 476 -15.66 -29.45 15.30
CA TYR A 476 -16.71 -29.82 16.27
C TYR A 476 -17.24 -28.60 17.01
N GLU A 477 -18.54 -28.58 17.29
CA GLU A 477 -19.19 -27.59 18.15
C GLU A 477 -19.65 -28.22 19.46
N ILE A 478 -19.35 -27.59 20.59
CA ILE A 478 -19.80 -28.03 21.91
C ILE A 478 -21.30 -27.72 22.08
N LEU A 479 -22.09 -28.76 22.31
CA LEU A 479 -23.51 -28.63 22.61
C LEU A 479 -23.78 -28.46 24.09
N ASN A 480 -23.10 -29.24 24.94
CA ASN A 480 -23.31 -29.23 26.38
C ASN A 480 -22.11 -29.81 27.15
N TYR A 481 -21.99 -29.46 28.42
CA TYR A 481 -21.07 -30.08 29.37
C TYR A 481 -21.82 -30.57 30.62
N THR A 482 -21.66 -31.85 30.96
CA THR A 482 -22.29 -32.46 32.14
C THR A 482 -21.32 -33.46 32.79
N ASN A 483 -21.08 -33.33 34.10
CA ASN A 483 -20.30 -34.29 34.90
C ASN A 483 -18.91 -34.66 34.34
N GLY A 484 -18.16 -33.70 33.78
CA GLY A 484 -16.83 -33.98 33.21
C GLY A 484 -16.85 -34.44 31.75
N VAL A 485 -18.00 -34.39 31.08
CA VAL A 485 -18.17 -34.90 29.72
C VAL A 485 -18.71 -33.79 28.82
N TYR A 486 -18.05 -33.56 27.68
CA TYR A 486 -18.48 -32.64 26.63
C TYR A 486 -19.27 -33.39 25.58
N THR A 487 -20.48 -32.92 25.26
CA THR A 487 -21.28 -33.38 24.12
C THR A 487 -21.05 -32.43 22.95
N VAL A 488 -20.80 -32.99 21.77
CA VAL A 488 -20.48 -32.24 20.56
C VAL A 488 -21.35 -32.66 19.37
N LYS A 489 -21.38 -31.83 18.33
CA LYS A 489 -21.76 -32.22 16.97
C LYS A 489 -20.58 -31.98 16.02
N ARG A 490 -20.51 -32.71 14.91
CA ARG A 490 -19.49 -32.53 13.88
C ARG A 490 -19.92 -31.47 12.89
N LEU A 491 -18.95 -30.68 12.46
CA LEU A 491 -19.11 -29.68 11.41
C LEU A 491 -18.30 -30.07 10.18
N ASN A 492 -18.75 -29.63 9.00
CA ASN A 492 -17.95 -29.63 7.78
C ASN A 492 -17.03 -28.40 7.73
N ASP A 493 -16.15 -28.33 6.73
CA ASP A 493 -15.18 -27.24 6.55
C ASP A 493 -15.82 -25.85 6.35
N SER A 494 -17.12 -25.81 6.04
CA SER A 494 -17.92 -24.58 5.95
C SER A 494 -18.73 -24.28 7.22
N TYR A 495 -18.42 -24.95 8.34
CA TYR A 495 -19.13 -24.86 9.63
C TYR A 495 -20.60 -25.30 9.60
N GLY A 496 -21.01 -26.03 8.56
CA GLY A 496 -22.34 -26.65 8.49
C GLY A 496 -22.39 -27.96 9.27
N ASP A 497 -23.54 -28.27 9.86
CA ASP A 497 -23.78 -29.52 10.60
C ASP A 497 -23.66 -30.76 9.69
N VAL A 498 -22.96 -31.79 10.15
CA VAL A 498 -22.83 -33.10 9.48
C VAL A 498 -23.83 -34.06 10.12
N SER A 499 -25.04 -34.08 9.58
CA SER A 499 -26.19 -34.75 10.19
C SER A 499 -26.16 -36.28 10.14
N ASP A 500 -25.33 -36.86 9.30
CA ASP A 500 -25.08 -38.31 9.16
C ASP A 500 -23.88 -38.79 9.98
N TRP A 501 -23.23 -37.91 10.76
CA TRP A 501 -22.19 -38.32 11.70
C TRP A 501 -22.80 -38.98 12.95
N HIS A 502 -22.48 -40.25 13.16
CA HIS A 502 -23.03 -41.06 14.26
C HIS A 502 -22.16 -41.11 15.53
N GLY A 503 -21.08 -40.32 15.58
CA GLY A 503 -20.15 -40.21 16.71
C GLY A 503 -18.72 -40.58 16.37
N PHE A 504 -17.83 -40.45 17.36
CA PHE A 504 -16.42 -40.79 17.21
C PHE A 504 -16.24 -42.27 16.82
N TYR A 505 -15.27 -42.59 15.97
CA TYR A 505 -14.90 -43.95 15.60
C TYR A 505 -14.17 -44.63 16.75
N SER A 506 -13.18 -43.96 17.35
CA SER A 506 -12.25 -44.48 18.37
C SER A 506 -12.85 -44.55 19.79
N THR A 507 -14.08 -45.06 19.88
CA THR A 507 -14.84 -45.14 21.13
C THR A 507 -14.22 -46.09 22.17
N GLY A 508 -14.30 -45.69 23.44
CA GLY A 508 -13.84 -46.50 24.57
C GLY A 508 -12.31 -46.63 24.68
N VAL A 509 -11.57 -45.88 23.88
CA VAL A 509 -10.10 -45.85 23.89
C VAL A 509 -9.62 -44.54 24.50
N ASN A 510 -8.61 -44.64 25.37
CA ASN A 510 -7.86 -43.49 25.83
C ASN A 510 -6.85 -43.09 24.76
N GLN A 511 -6.97 -41.87 24.24
CA GLN A 511 -6.04 -41.33 23.26
C GLN A 511 -5.06 -40.36 23.95
N GLU A 512 -3.79 -40.47 23.55
CA GLU A 512 -2.71 -39.58 23.96
C GLU A 512 -2.32 -38.71 22.75
N HIS A 513 -1.79 -37.50 23.00
CA HIS A 513 -1.27 -36.58 21.96
C HIS A 513 -2.30 -36.00 20.96
N VAL A 514 -3.55 -35.82 21.37
CA VAL A 514 -4.58 -35.13 20.57
C VAL A 514 -4.51 -33.62 20.79
N LEU A 515 -4.48 -32.85 19.70
CA LEU A 515 -4.45 -31.38 19.72
C LEU A 515 -5.86 -30.82 19.49
N PHE A 516 -6.20 -29.81 20.29
CA PHE A 516 -7.39 -29.00 20.08
C PHE A 516 -6.99 -27.58 19.69
N THR A 517 -7.50 -27.13 18.55
CA THR A 517 -7.36 -25.74 18.10
C THR A 517 -8.71 -25.06 18.21
N LEU A 518 -8.83 -24.00 19.01
CA LEU A 518 -10.05 -23.20 19.08
C LEU A 518 -10.21 -22.41 17.77
N ILE A 519 -11.33 -22.62 17.08
CA ILE A 519 -11.62 -21.98 15.79
C ILE A 519 -12.56 -20.78 15.99
N SER A 520 -13.56 -20.91 16.87
CA SER A 520 -14.38 -19.77 17.33
C SER A 520 -15.12 -20.10 18.63
N GLY A 521 -15.48 -19.10 19.42
CA GLY A 521 -16.16 -19.28 20.71
C GLY A 521 -15.39 -18.65 21.88
N GLN A 522 -16.10 -18.32 22.96
CA GLN A 522 -15.49 -17.74 24.16
C GLN A 522 -14.94 -18.87 25.04
N ALA A 523 -13.62 -18.96 25.19
CA ALA A 523 -13.03 -19.56 26.38
C ALA A 523 -13.43 -18.69 27.57
N SER A 524 -13.75 -19.29 28.72
CA SER A 524 -14.23 -18.53 29.86
C SER A 524 -13.15 -17.69 30.59
N ASP A 525 -11.89 -17.64 30.12
CA ASP A 525 -10.89 -16.62 30.52
C ASP A 525 -9.55 -16.76 29.73
N GLY A 526 -9.06 -15.64 29.13
CA GLY A 526 -7.73 -15.21 28.58
C GLY A 526 -6.74 -16.12 27.79
N GLY A 527 -5.62 -15.53 27.32
CA GLY A 527 -4.51 -16.23 26.62
C GLY A 527 -3.26 -15.36 26.35
N TYR A 528 -2.21 -15.94 25.74
CA TYR A 528 -1.09 -15.17 25.17
C TYR A 528 -1.57 -14.36 23.96
N VAL A 529 -1.15 -13.10 23.87
CA VAL A 529 -1.24 -12.26 22.67
C VAL A 529 0.10 -12.32 21.93
N GLY A 530 0.09 -12.68 20.64
CA GLY A 530 1.29 -13.06 19.88
C GLY A 530 1.49 -14.58 19.80
N SER A 531 2.59 -15.09 19.26
CA SER A 531 3.86 -14.41 18.95
C SER A 531 3.84 -13.58 17.67
N TYR A 532 4.30 -12.34 17.77
CA TYR A 532 4.43 -11.41 16.65
C TYR A 532 5.89 -11.09 16.37
N ARG A 533 6.26 -11.03 15.09
CA ARG A 533 7.62 -10.64 14.68
C ARG A 533 7.80 -9.14 14.91
N ALA A 534 8.93 -8.77 15.49
CA ALA A 534 9.27 -7.37 15.72
C ALA A 534 10.00 -6.71 14.54
N CYS A 535 10.61 -7.50 13.65
CA CYS A 535 11.32 -7.04 12.46
C CYS A 535 10.65 -7.63 11.20
N PRO A 536 10.67 -6.91 10.06
CA PRO A 536 10.25 -7.47 8.79
C PRO A 536 11.16 -8.63 8.37
N TYR A 537 10.71 -9.46 7.44
CA TYR A 537 11.48 -10.59 6.96
C TYR A 537 12.84 -10.13 6.37
N GLY A 538 13.93 -10.75 6.81
CA GLY A 538 15.30 -10.41 6.37
C GLY A 538 15.98 -9.27 7.14
N ALA A 539 15.28 -8.57 8.03
CA ALA A 539 15.88 -7.57 8.90
C ALA A 539 16.19 -8.15 10.30
N GLU A 540 17.21 -7.60 10.94
CA GLU A 540 17.62 -7.92 12.30
C GLU A 540 17.71 -6.66 13.15
N SER A 541 17.39 -6.78 14.44
CA SER A 541 17.53 -5.68 15.39
C SER A 541 18.11 -6.15 16.72
N LYS A 542 18.64 -5.19 17.47
CA LYS A 542 19.03 -5.34 18.88
C LYS A 542 18.11 -4.58 19.82
N ILE A 543 17.37 -3.59 19.34
CA ILE A 543 16.63 -2.65 20.18
C ILE A 543 15.16 -2.77 19.82
N PHE A 544 14.36 -3.12 20.81
CA PHE A 544 12.93 -3.36 20.69
C PHE A 544 12.17 -2.50 21.71
N GLU A 545 10.97 -2.07 21.35
CA GLU A 545 10.09 -1.31 22.23
C GLU A 545 8.66 -1.86 22.16
N LEU A 546 8.08 -2.11 23.33
CA LEU A 546 6.69 -2.53 23.48
C LEU A 546 5.92 -1.44 24.23
N ASP A 547 4.84 -0.94 23.64
CA ASP A 547 4.02 0.11 24.24
C ASP A 547 2.81 -0.50 24.94
N PHE A 548 2.59 -0.14 26.21
CA PHE A 548 1.45 -0.57 26.99
C PHE A 548 0.61 0.63 27.42
N SER A 549 -0.72 0.50 27.29
CA SER A 549 -1.69 1.55 27.61
C SER A 549 -2.79 1.02 28.53
N MET A 550 -3.15 1.80 29.54
CA MET A 550 -4.24 1.59 30.48
C MET A 550 -5.24 2.74 30.27
N PRO A 551 -6.15 2.61 29.27
CA PRO A 551 -6.95 3.73 28.78
C PRO A 551 -7.90 4.31 29.83
N GLY A 552 -8.38 3.49 30.76
CA GLY A 552 -9.24 3.91 31.86
C GLY A 552 -8.50 4.28 33.15
N GLY A 553 -7.16 4.31 33.14
CA GLY A 553 -6.35 4.40 34.34
C GLY A 553 -6.20 3.08 35.08
N LEU A 554 -5.64 3.13 36.30
CA LEU A 554 -5.36 1.97 37.13
C LEU A 554 -5.69 2.29 38.60
N GLY A 555 -6.70 1.61 39.16
CA GLY A 555 -7.15 1.81 40.54
C GLY A 555 -8.52 1.19 40.80
N LYS A 556 -8.93 1.12 42.07
CA LYS A 556 -10.26 0.60 42.45
C LYS A 556 -11.07 1.64 43.20
N LEU A 557 -12.27 1.96 42.73
CA LEU A 557 -13.12 2.98 43.35
C LEU A 557 -13.69 2.47 44.69
N ASN A 558 -13.38 3.15 45.79
CA ASN A 558 -13.89 2.86 47.13
C ASN A 558 -15.22 3.57 47.43
N ASP A 559 -15.84 3.29 48.57
CA ASP A 559 -17.17 3.82 48.94
C ASP A 559 -17.17 5.32 49.25
N ASP A 560 -15.99 5.87 49.56
CA ASP A 560 -15.78 7.30 49.78
C ASP A 560 -15.57 8.08 48.46
N GLY A 561 -15.55 7.36 47.32
CA GLY A 561 -15.40 7.94 45.99
C GLY A 561 -13.96 8.30 45.60
N GLU A 562 -12.98 7.76 46.34
CA GLU A 562 -11.54 7.80 46.05
C GLU A 562 -11.07 6.47 45.40
N PHE A 563 -9.86 6.47 44.83
CA PHE A 563 -9.27 5.27 44.24
C PHE A 563 -8.23 4.64 45.18
N ASP A 564 -8.43 3.36 45.48
CA ASP A 564 -7.44 2.50 46.12
C ASP A 564 -6.44 1.95 45.09
N LYS A 565 -5.26 1.54 45.57
CA LYS A 565 -4.21 0.99 44.71
C LYS A 565 -4.63 -0.34 44.10
N LEU A 566 -4.45 -0.45 42.79
CA LEU A 566 -4.57 -1.70 42.05
C LEU A 566 -3.28 -1.98 41.29
N SER A 567 -2.97 -3.27 41.07
CA SER A 567 -1.78 -3.68 40.32
C SER A 567 -2.12 -4.61 39.18
N ILE A 568 -1.47 -4.42 38.04
CA ILE A 568 -1.51 -5.34 36.88
C ILE A 568 -0.10 -5.84 36.64
N SER A 569 0.05 -7.16 36.48
CA SER A 569 1.31 -7.81 36.12
C SER A 569 1.16 -8.56 34.81
N ILE A 570 2.17 -8.43 33.96
CA ILE A 570 2.27 -9.13 32.67
C ILE A 570 3.62 -9.84 32.57
N GLN A 571 3.66 -10.79 31.65
CA GLN A 571 4.87 -11.48 31.23
C GLN A 571 5.06 -11.25 29.73
N ILE A 572 6.18 -10.59 29.38
CA ILE A 572 6.65 -10.41 28.02
C ILE A 572 7.64 -11.53 27.73
N GLU A 573 7.37 -12.30 26.69
CA GLU A 573 8.22 -13.40 26.28
C GLU A 573 8.77 -13.18 24.88
N TYR A 574 10.05 -13.48 24.66
CA TYR A 574 10.66 -13.38 23.34
C TYR A 574 11.65 -14.52 23.03
N ARG A 575 11.84 -14.79 21.74
CA ARG A 575 12.87 -15.69 21.21
C ARG A 575 13.18 -15.36 19.75
N ARG A 576 14.19 -16.01 19.16
CA ARG A 576 14.44 -15.88 17.71
C ARG A 576 13.23 -16.39 16.91
N ALA A 577 12.78 -15.60 15.94
CA ALA A 577 11.62 -15.92 15.13
C ALA A 577 11.85 -17.22 14.34
N GLY A 578 10.87 -18.15 14.40
CA GLY A 578 10.97 -19.46 13.74
C GLY A 578 11.92 -20.46 14.41
N SER A 579 12.47 -20.16 15.59
CA SER A 579 13.26 -21.11 16.38
C SER A 579 12.39 -21.99 17.29
N ASN A 580 12.92 -23.15 17.68
CA ASN A 580 12.36 -24.00 18.73
C ASN A 580 13.00 -23.71 20.11
N GLU A 581 13.71 -22.59 20.25
CA GLU A 581 14.32 -22.19 21.51
C GLU A 581 13.25 -21.85 22.56
N GLN A 582 13.61 -22.02 23.84
CA GLN A 582 12.78 -21.59 24.95
C GLN A 582 12.65 -20.06 24.96
N TYR A 583 11.44 -19.56 25.23
CA TYR A 583 11.21 -18.13 25.38
C TYR A 583 11.98 -17.58 26.59
N THR A 584 12.65 -16.44 26.38
CA THR A 584 13.16 -15.62 27.48
C THR A 584 12.03 -14.76 28.03
N VAL A 585 11.98 -14.62 29.35
CA VAL A 585 10.85 -14.05 30.07
C VAL A 585 11.24 -12.74 30.75
N ILE A 586 10.42 -11.70 30.59
CA ILE A 586 10.52 -10.42 31.30
C ILE A 586 9.17 -10.15 31.99
N GLU A 587 9.19 -9.95 33.30
CA GLU A 587 8.00 -9.58 34.08
C GLU A 587 7.91 -8.07 34.25
N LYS A 588 6.70 -7.53 34.13
CA LYS A 588 6.43 -6.11 34.34
C LYS A 588 5.15 -5.93 35.14
N THR A 589 5.22 -5.09 36.17
CA THR A 589 4.09 -4.76 37.03
C THR A 589 3.90 -3.25 37.10
N TRP A 590 2.65 -2.83 37.03
CA TRP A 590 2.23 -1.45 37.30
C TRP A 590 1.32 -1.44 38.52
N THR A 591 1.48 -0.43 39.37
CA THR A 591 0.62 -0.19 40.54
C THR A 591 0.25 1.29 40.59
N ASN A 592 -1.03 1.61 40.59
CA ASN A 592 -1.50 3.00 40.69
C ASN A 592 -2.88 3.07 41.36
N ASN A 593 -3.35 4.27 41.62
CA ASN A 593 -4.66 4.57 42.20
C ASN A 593 -5.31 5.80 41.53
N THR A 594 -5.30 5.83 40.21
CA THR A 594 -5.79 6.95 39.40
C THR A 594 -6.75 6.46 38.32
N ASN A 595 -7.72 7.31 37.98
CA ASN A 595 -8.58 7.15 36.81
C ASN A 595 -8.05 7.90 35.57
N ASP A 596 -6.93 8.61 35.69
CA ASP A 596 -6.24 9.20 34.55
C ASP A 596 -5.59 8.09 33.71
N GLN A 597 -5.60 8.26 32.39
CA GLN A 597 -4.98 7.31 31.48
C GLN A 597 -3.49 7.15 31.79
N LEU A 598 -3.02 5.90 31.80
CA LEU A 598 -1.61 5.57 31.96
C LEU A 598 -1.05 4.89 30.72
N ALA A 599 0.21 5.16 30.38
CA ALA A 599 0.94 4.43 29.35
C ALA A 599 2.46 4.44 29.60
N GLU A 600 3.12 3.37 29.19
CA GLU A 600 4.57 3.21 29.29
C GLU A 600 5.12 2.41 28.11
N THR A 601 6.27 2.84 27.59
CA THR A 601 7.05 2.05 26.63
C THR A 601 8.13 1.26 27.37
N VAL A 602 8.10 -0.07 27.23
CA VAL A 602 9.14 -0.97 27.72
C VAL A 602 10.17 -1.18 26.63
N ARG A 603 11.39 -0.67 26.84
CA ARG A 603 12.52 -0.84 25.93
C ARG A 603 13.37 -2.05 26.32
N ILE A 604 13.69 -2.88 25.34
CA ILE A 604 14.49 -4.10 25.48
C ILE A 604 15.67 -3.99 24.52
N GLU A 605 16.89 -4.06 25.05
CA GLU A 605 18.13 -4.06 24.25
C GLU A 605 18.85 -5.40 24.43
N LEU A 606 19.02 -6.12 23.32
CA LEU A 606 19.59 -7.47 23.28
C LEU A 606 21.06 -7.41 22.84
N ALA A 607 21.87 -8.32 23.39
CA ALA A 607 23.31 -8.39 23.08
C ALA A 607 23.58 -8.73 21.60
N THR A 608 22.76 -9.61 21.02
CA THR A 608 22.93 -10.15 19.67
C THR A 608 21.80 -9.68 18.76
N ALA A 609 22.17 -9.16 17.60
CA ALA A 609 21.21 -8.81 16.56
C ALA A 609 20.50 -10.09 16.07
N GLY A 610 19.22 -9.96 15.75
CA GLY A 610 18.43 -11.04 15.19
C GLY A 610 17.01 -10.60 14.89
N ASN A 611 16.27 -11.47 14.20
CA ASN A 611 14.84 -11.35 14.07
C ASN A 611 14.17 -12.07 15.26
N TYR A 612 13.44 -11.34 16.08
CA TYR A 612 12.80 -11.87 17.29
C TYR A 612 11.28 -11.79 17.19
N GLU A 613 10.62 -12.77 17.79
CA GLU A 613 9.16 -12.78 17.99
C GLU A 613 8.84 -12.57 19.46
N PHE A 614 7.79 -11.77 19.74
CA PHE A 614 7.34 -11.41 21.07
C PHE A 614 5.91 -11.86 21.31
N ARG A 615 5.62 -12.38 22.49
CA ARG A 615 4.26 -12.64 22.97
C ARG A 615 4.10 -12.12 24.38
N VAL A 616 2.88 -11.73 24.74
CA VAL A 616 2.57 -11.14 26.03
C VAL A 616 1.38 -11.83 26.64
N ILE A 617 1.43 -12.14 27.94
CA ILE A 617 0.30 -12.64 28.71
C ILE A 617 0.12 -11.79 29.96
N ARG A 618 -1.13 -11.53 30.35
CA ARG A 618 -1.45 -10.96 31.67
C ARG A 618 -1.39 -12.08 32.71
N THR A 619 -0.51 -11.95 33.70
CA THR A 619 -0.32 -12.93 34.77
C THR A 619 -1.10 -12.59 36.03
N SER A 620 -1.40 -11.30 36.26
CA SER A 620 -2.30 -10.89 37.35
C SER A 620 -3.75 -11.23 37.03
N GLN A 621 -4.46 -11.79 38.00
CA GLN A 621 -5.90 -12.04 37.92
C GLN A 621 -6.69 -10.73 37.68
N GLU A 622 -7.82 -10.80 36.99
CA GLU A 622 -8.80 -9.71 36.94
C GLU A 622 -9.60 -9.64 38.26
N ASP A 623 -9.81 -8.44 38.82
CA ASP A 623 -10.65 -8.19 40.00
C ASP A 623 -12.13 -8.49 39.70
N GLY A 624 -12.56 -8.22 38.46
CA GLY A 624 -13.90 -8.55 37.96
C GLY A 624 -15.02 -7.62 38.46
N SER A 625 -14.69 -6.66 39.33
CA SER A 625 -15.63 -5.62 39.77
C SER A 625 -15.78 -4.53 38.71
N THR A 626 -17.00 -4.04 38.49
CA THR A 626 -17.25 -2.83 37.70
C THR A 626 -16.62 -1.56 38.29
N ARG A 627 -16.07 -1.63 39.52
CA ARG A 627 -15.37 -0.56 40.22
C ARG A 627 -13.85 -0.59 40.03
N ALA A 628 -13.31 -1.65 39.42
CA ALA A 628 -11.89 -1.79 39.15
C ALA A 628 -11.54 -1.24 37.76
N LEU A 629 -10.62 -0.27 37.72
CA LEU A 629 -9.99 0.22 36.51
C LEU A 629 -8.73 -0.60 36.30
N GLU A 630 -8.86 -1.65 35.49
CA GLU A 630 -7.82 -2.68 35.34
C GLU A 630 -7.58 -3.14 33.90
N GLU A 631 -8.01 -2.35 32.93
CA GLU A 631 -7.77 -2.63 31.52
C GLU A 631 -6.33 -2.29 31.14
N ILE A 632 -5.63 -3.24 30.52
CA ILE A 632 -4.31 -3.03 29.92
C ILE A 632 -4.33 -3.50 28.46
N LYS A 633 -3.70 -2.73 27.57
CA LYS A 633 -3.56 -3.02 26.15
C LYS A 633 -2.09 -3.00 25.74
N TRP A 634 -1.69 -3.94 24.89
CA TRP A 634 -0.45 -3.86 24.12
C TRP A 634 -0.74 -3.12 22.81
N VAL A 635 -0.20 -1.91 22.66
CA VAL A 635 -0.58 -0.93 21.60
C VAL A 635 0.53 -0.61 20.61
N GLY A 636 1.72 -1.19 20.76
CA GLY A 636 2.81 -1.02 19.81
C GLY A 636 3.94 -2.02 20.01
N LEU A 637 4.50 -2.50 18.92
CA LEU A 637 5.74 -3.29 18.88
C LEU A 637 6.66 -2.69 17.83
N LYS A 638 7.82 -2.19 18.26
CA LYS A 638 8.77 -1.49 17.40
C LYS A 638 10.16 -2.09 17.49
N SER A 639 10.95 -1.95 16.43
CA SER A 639 12.36 -2.31 16.41
C SER A 639 13.19 -1.30 15.61
N VAL A 640 14.48 -1.17 15.96
CA VAL A 640 15.42 -0.35 15.19
C VAL A 640 15.99 -1.17 14.03
N ILE A 641 15.73 -0.78 12.80
CA ILE A 641 16.20 -1.50 11.60
C ILE A 641 17.52 -0.93 11.08
N SER A 642 17.76 0.37 11.27
CA SER A 642 19.00 1.01 10.85
C SER A 642 19.34 2.22 11.73
N THR A 643 20.61 2.63 11.68
CA THR A 643 21.17 3.74 12.47
C THR A 643 21.94 4.71 11.57
N ILE A 644 21.35 5.02 10.40
CA ILE A 644 21.97 5.92 9.41
C ILE A 644 22.14 7.29 10.04
N ASP A 645 23.39 7.70 10.24
CA ASP A 645 23.76 8.94 10.91
C ASP A 645 24.33 9.98 9.94
N ARG A 646 24.27 9.74 8.63
CA ARG A 646 24.76 10.65 7.60
C ARG A 646 24.09 10.39 6.27
N TYR A 647 23.73 11.46 5.57
CA TYR A 647 23.13 11.41 4.24
C TYR A 647 23.90 12.34 3.31
N ASP A 648 24.59 11.79 2.31
CA ASP A 648 25.58 12.56 1.53
C ASP A 648 24.99 13.57 0.54
N ASN A 649 23.81 13.29 -0.02
CA ASN A 649 23.27 14.07 -1.15
C ASN A 649 21.93 14.75 -0.88
N MET A 650 21.35 14.60 0.32
CA MET A 650 20.01 15.11 0.64
C MET A 650 19.99 15.89 1.95
N THR A 651 19.06 16.83 2.04
CA THR A 651 18.74 17.49 3.30
C THR A 651 17.73 16.64 4.08
N VAL A 652 18.03 16.42 5.36
CA VAL A 652 17.18 15.63 6.27
C VAL A 652 16.65 16.53 7.38
N LEU A 653 15.37 16.37 7.72
CA LEU A 653 14.74 17.01 8.87
C LEU A 653 14.48 15.96 9.94
N ILE A 654 14.92 16.25 11.16
CA ILE A 654 14.58 15.46 12.35
C ILE A 654 13.73 16.33 13.26
N CYS A 655 12.49 15.90 13.47
CA CYS A 655 11.54 16.60 14.30
C CYS A 655 11.16 15.74 15.50
N ARG A 656 10.97 16.39 16.64
CA ARG A 656 10.48 15.77 17.87
C ARG A 656 9.27 16.55 18.39
N PHE A 657 8.25 15.79 18.78
CA PHE A 657 7.00 16.32 19.29
C PHE A 657 6.69 15.68 20.65
N LYS A 658 6.29 16.51 21.61
CA LYS A 658 5.79 16.10 22.92
C LYS A 658 4.30 16.38 23.00
N GLY A 659 3.50 15.33 23.27
CA GLY A 659 2.05 15.41 23.41
C GLY A 659 1.63 16.46 24.43
N ASN A 660 0.75 17.36 24.00
CA ASN A 660 0.15 18.41 24.82
C ASN A 660 -1.21 18.83 24.23
N GLU A 661 -1.98 19.61 25.00
CA GLU A 661 -3.33 20.07 24.65
C GLU A 661 -3.38 20.77 23.28
N THR A 662 -2.47 21.71 23.03
CA THR A 662 -2.43 22.48 21.78
C THR A 662 -2.19 21.58 20.57
N LEU A 663 -1.30 20.60 20.66
CA LEU A 663 -0.98 19.69 19.56
C LEU A 663 -2.09 18.66 19.30
N SER A 664 -2.84 18.26 20.34
CA SER A 664 -3.98 17.37 20.22
C SER A 664 -5.22 18.04 19.61
N GLU A 665 -5.33 19.36 19.71
CA GLU A 665 -6.47 20.15 19.22
C GLU A 665 -6.33 20.60 17.75
N LEU A 666 -5.14 20.47 17.15
CA LEU A 666 -4.93 20.83 15.75
C LEU A 666 -5.75 19.92 14.82
N SER A 667 -6.54 20.55 13.95
CA SER A 667 -7.39 19.87 12.96
C SER A 667 -6.63 19.39 11.74
N GLU A 668 -5.48 20.01 11.44
CA GLU A 668 -4.58 19.65 10.34
C GLU A 668 -3.17 19.43 10.91
N ASN A 669 -2.61 18.25 10.63
CA ASN A 669 -1.43 17.77 11.33
C ASN A 669 -0.29 17.33 10.40
N GLN A 670 -0.33 17.77 9.15
CA GLN A 670 0.76 17.56 8.22
C GLN A 670 1.89 18.55 8.52
N LEU A 671 3.13 18.07 8.46
CA LEU A 671 4.31 18.91 8.55
C LEU A 671 4.66 19.46 7.17
N ALA A 672 4.59 20.79 7.05
CA ALA A 672 4.96 21.52 5.86
C ALA A 672 6.23 22.33 6.08
N THR A 673 7.00 22.50 5.01
CA THR A 673 8.25 23.26 5.01
C THR A 673 8.21 24.29 3.90
N TYR A 674 8.73 25.48 4.18
CA TYR A 674 8.91 26.56 3.22
C TYR A 674 10.40 26.90 3.20
N TRP A 675 11.00 26.88 2.03
CA TRP A 675 12.43 27.15 1.87
C TRP A 675 12.70 27.61 0.45
N THR A 676 13.89 28.14 0.20
CA THR A 676 14.38 28.39 -1.16
C THR A 676 15.56 27.48 -1.46
N ARG A 677 15.55 26.82 -2.63
CA ARG A 677 16.65 25.95 -3.05
C ARG A 677 17.93 26.78 -3.19
N LYS A 678 19.03 26.28 -2.62
CA LYS A 678 20.36 26.89 -2.79
C LYS A 678 21.09 26.26 -3.98
N LEU A 679 21.43 27.05 -4.99
CA LEU A 679 22.18 26.60 -6.16
C LEU A 679 23.41 27.48 -6.40
N PRO A 680 24.42 26.99 -7.15
CA PRO A 680 25.50 27.84 -7.63
C PRO A 680 24.96 28.93 -8.55
N ALA A 681 25.54 30.13 -8.47
CA ALA A 681 25.27 31.19 -9.42
C ALA A 681 25.62 30.75 -10.86
N VAL A 682 24.92 31.31 -11.86
CA VAL A 682 25.21 31.04 -13.28
C VAL A 682 26.66 31.41 -13.59
N GLY A 683 27.36 30.55 -14.33
CA GLY A 683 28.78 30.68 -14.64
C GLY A 683 29.74 30.00 -13.66
N TYR A 684 29.34 29.76 -12.41
CA TYR A 684 30.23 29.20 -11.38
C TYR A 684 29.97 27.73 -11.13
N ALA A 685 31.03 26.92 -11.06
CA ALA A 685 30.95 25.46 -10.88
C ALA A 685 30.27 25.05 -9.55
N ASP A 686 29.61 23.89 -9.59
CA ASP A 686 29.11 23.20 -8.39
C ASP A 686 30.30 22.43 -7.78
N SER A 687 31.14 23.13 -7.00
CA SER A 687 32.27 22.50 -6.33
C SER A 687 32.08 22.51 -4.82
N ASP A 688 31.99 21.32 -4.22
CA ASP A 688 32.07 21.09 -2.75
C ASP A 688 33.39 21.60 -2.14
N THR A 689 34.36 21.99 -2.97
CA THR A 689 35.74 22.31 -2.59
C THR A 689 36.12 23.78 -2.76
N ASP A 690 35.28 24.61 -3.39
CA ASP A 690 35.59 26.02 -3.60
C ASP A 690 34.59 26.89 -2.84
N SER A 691 35.11 27.83 -2.06
CA SER A 691 34.37 28.62 -1.06
C SER A 691 33.50 29.72 -1.68
N GLN A 692 32.71 29.41 -2.71
CA GLN A 692 31.67 30.30 -3.23
C GLN A 692 30.31 29.70 -2.88
N SER A 693 29.65 30.37 -1.93
CA SER A 693 28.44 29.92 -1.25
C SER A 693 27.31 29.65 -2.24
N LEU A 694 26.74 28.44 -2.22
CA LEU A 694 25.42 28.18 -2.79
C LEU A 694 24.44 29.27 -2.34
N LEU A 695 23.72 29.87 -3.28
CA LEU A 695 22.81 30.99 -3.00
C LEU A 695 21.36 30.54 -3.13
N PRO A 696 20.45 30.97 -2.24
CA PRO A 696 19.02 30.78 -2.45
C PRO A 696 18.60 31.49 -3.74
N THR A 697 17.97 30.76 -4.66
CA THR A 697 17.52 31.32 -5.94
C THR A 697 16.19 30.71 -6.39
N ARG A 698 15.41 31.51 -7.11
CA ARG A 698 14.17 31.14 -7.81
C ARG A 698 14.30 31.33 -9.33
N ASP A 699 15.52 31.62 -9.79
CA ASP A 699 15.81 31.93 -11.18
C ASP A 699 15.88 30.65 -12.02
N ILE A 700 15.57 30.76 -13.31
CA ILE A 700 15.51 29.63 -14.24
C ILE A 700 16.94 29.14 -14.59
N ALA A 701 17.86 30.06 -14.88
CA ALA A 701 19.18 29.70 -15.39
C ALA A 701 20.05 28.87 -14.41
N PRO A 702 20.09 29.15 -13.09
CA PRO A 702 20.76 28.27 -12.13
C PRO A 702 20.22 26.83 -12.16
N VAL A 703 18.91 26.64 -12.36
CA VAL A 703 18.29 25.32 -12.45
C VAL A 703 18.75 24.59 -13.71
N VAL A 704 18.70 25.26 -14.88
CA VAL A 704 19.20 24.72 -16.16
C VAL A 704 20.67 24.32 -16.04
N GLN A 705 21.51 25.20 -15.49
CA GLN A 705 22.92 24.95 -15.28
C GLN A 705 23.15 23.72 -14.38
N TYR A 706 22.42 23.63 -13.26
CA TYR A 706 22.52 22.51 -12.33
C TYR A 706 22.17 21.18 -13.01
N ILE A 707 21.03 21.10 -13.70
CA ILE A 707 20.56 19.90 -14.39
C ILE A 707 21.61 19.44 -15.43
N VAL A 708 22.12 20.36 -16.26
CA VAL A 708 23.11 20.00 -17.29
C VAL A 708 24.42 19.55 -16.66
N ARG A 709 24.91 20.21 -15.61
CA ARG A 709 26.19 19.88 -14.97
C ARG A 709 26.18 18.59 -14.16
N LYS A 710 25.04 18.19 -13.62
CA LYS A 710 24.85 16.86 -13.00
C LYS A 710 24.68 15.75 -14.03
N SER A 711 24.41 16.09 -15.29
CA SER A 711 24.29 15.12 -16.38
C SER A 711 25.65 14.65 -16.94
N LYS A 712 25.63 13.61 -17.78
CA LYS A 712 26.80 13.17 -18.56
C LYS A 712 27.29 14.20 -19.58
N TYR A 713 26.51 15.24 -19.88
CA TYR A 713 26.81 16.30 -20.85
C TYR A 713 27.28 17.61 -20.20
N ARG A 714 27.82 17.56 -18.98
CA ARG A 714 28.18 18.73 -18.16
C ARG A 714 29.00 19.87 -18.80
N ASN A 715 29.67 19.62 -19.94
CA ASN A 715 30.58 20.56 -20.59
C ASN A 715 30.03 21.21 -21.87
N ILE A 716 28.77 20.95 -22.24
CA ILE A 716 28.22 21.45 -23.51
C ILE A 716 27.41 22.74 -23.36
N LEU A 717 27.20 23.26 -22.14
CA LEU A 717 26.31 24.39 -21.91
C LEU A 717 26.94 25.72 -22.40
N ASP A 718 26.21 26.44 -23.24
CA ASP A 718 26.46 27.84 -23.58
C ASP A 718 26.03 28.74 -22.41
N VAL A 719 27.00 29.06 -21.56
CA VAL A 719 26.78 29.83 -20.34
C VAL A 719 26.50 31.31 -20.65
N ASP A 720 27.15 31.87 -21.67
CA ASP A 720 27.05 33.30 -21.99
C ASP A 720 25.62 33.64 -22.44
N THR A 721 25.07 32.88 -23.39
CA THR A 721 23.66 33.04 -23.81
C THR A 721 22.70 32.79 -22.66
N LEU A 722 22.99 31.81 -21.79
CA LEU A 722 22.15 31.53 -20.63
C LEU A 722 22.13 32.70 -19.62
N MET A 723 23.24 33.40 -19.44
CA MET A 723 23.33 34.58 -18.57
C MET A 723 22.53 35.77 -19.13
N GLU A 724 22.54 35.98 -20.45
CA GLU A 724 21.69 37.01 -21.09
C GLU A 724 20.20 36.73 -20.85
N PHE A 725 19.76 35.47 -20.97
CA PHE A 725 18.40 35.08 -20.65
C PHE A 725 18.08 35.18 -19.15
N ASP A 726 19.03 34.89 -18.27
CA ASP A 726 18.87 35.03 -16.82
C ASP A 726 18.58 36.48 -16.44
N GLU A 727 19.31 37.44 -17.02
CA GLU A 727 19.05 38.87 -16.83
C GLU A 727 17.66 39.29 -17.33
N LEU A 728 17.26 38.81 -18.51
CA LEU A 728 15.93 39.06 -19.08
C LEU A 728 14.81 38.51 -18.20
N TRP A 729 14.89 37.26 -17.76
CA TRP A 729 13.85 36.66 -16.92
C TRP A 729 13.77 37.35 -15.56
N ARG A 730 14.91 37.75 -14.97
CA ARG A 730 14.92 38.57 -13.75
C ARG A 730 14.28 39.95 -13.96
N SER A 731 14.53 40.62 -15.08
CA SER A 731 13.93 41.93 -15.38
C SER A 731 12.39 41.84 -15.51
N GLN A 732 11.89 40.70 -15.97
CA GLN A 732 10.47 40.36 -16.07
C GLN A 732 9.87 39.84 -14.74
N GLY A 733 10.71 39.45 -13.77
CA GLY A 733 10.29 38.84 -12.52
C GLY A 733 9.71 37.43 -12.72
N ILE A 734 10.20 36.72 -13.72
CA ILE A 734 9.84 35.33 -14.03
C ILE A 734 10.69 34.40 -13.16
N GLU A 735 10.04 33.41 -12.57
CA GLU A 735 10.64 32.48 -11.61
C GLU A 735 10.33 31.02 -11.98
N CYS A 736 11.11 30.09 -11.43
CA CYS A 736 10.91 28.64 -11.54
C CYS A 736 10.84 28.00 -10.15
N ASN A 737 9.64 27.56 -9.76
CA ASN A 737 9.31 26.98 -8.47
C ASN A 737 8.64 25.61 -8.68
N GLY A 738 9.45 24.56 -8.81
CA GLY A 738 8.97 23.23 -9.20
C GLY A 738 9.78 22.10 -8.58
N SER A 739 9.24 20.88 -8.63
CA SER A 739 9.93 19.66 -8.18
C SER A 739 9.98 18.66 -9.31
N ILE A 740 11.12 18.00 -9.46
CA ILE A 740 11.29 16.81 -10.29
C ILE A 740 11.28 15.61 -9.35
N ASP A 741 10.16 14.89 -9.28
CA ASP A 741 9.94 13.74 -8.40
C ASP A 741 9.45 12.48 -9.13
N SER A 742 9.60 12.46 -10.46
CA SER A 742 9.29 11.33 -11.35
C SER A 742 10.39 11.15 -12.42
N ASP A 743 10.46 9.96 -13.01
CA ASP A 743 11.41 9.68 -14.09
C ASP A 743 11.15 10.61 -15.28
N SER A 744 12.20 11.25 -15.79
CA SER A 744 12.14 12.15 -16.94
C SER A 744 13.46 12.09 -17.72
N THR A 745 13.42 12.40 -19.02
CA THR A 745 14.65 12.55 -19.79
C THR A 745 15.26 13.95 -19.57
N LEU A 746 16.59 14.07 -19.70
CA LEU A 746 17.29 15.36 -19.60
C LEU A 746 16.64 16.45 -20.49
N LEU A 747 16.23 16.09 -21.71
CA LEU A 747 15.65 17.06 -22.65
C LEU A 747 14.25 17.50 -22.22
N GLU A 748 13.44 16.59 -21.67
CA GLU A 748 12.10 16.92 -21.15
C GLU A 748 12.21 17.83 -19.92
N SER A 749 13.05 17.47 -18.94
CA SER A 749 13.27 18.31 -17.76
C SER A 749 13.77 19.72 -18.14
N LEU A 750 14.66 19.82 -19.13
CA LEU A 750 15.10 21.13 -19.63
C LEU A 750 14.00 21.90 -20.34
N ARG A 751 13.12 21.23 -21.09
CA ARG A 751 11.96 21.88 -21.72
C ARG A 751 10.99 22.41 -20.66
N ASP A 752 10.70 21.64 -19.62
CA ASP A 752 9.81 22.06 -18.54
C ASP A 752 10.34 23.31 -17.82
N VAL A 753 11.63 23.29 -17.45
CA VAL A 753 12.29 24.43 -16.80
C VAL A 753 12.34 25.65 -17.71
N LEU A 754 12.75 25.49 -18.97
CA LEU A 754 12.86 26.61 -19.92
C LEU A 754 11.50 27.16 -20.38
N ASN A 755 10.44 26.36 -20.32
CA ASN A 755 9.08 26.80 -20.63
C ASN A 755 8.60 27.88 -19.65
N CYS A 756 9.06 27.86 -18.38
CA CYS A 756 8.88 28.99 -17.45
C CYS A 756 9.39 30.31 -18.05
N GLY A 757 10.40 30.28 -18.92
CA GLY A 757 11.01 31.45 -19.53
C GLY A 757 10.54 31.73 -20.96
N PHE A 758 9.47 31.07 -21.44
CA PHE A 758 9.05 31.06 -22.84
C PHE A 758 10.14 30.58 -23.82
N ALA A 759 11.07 29.77 -23.32
CA ALA A 759 12.27 29.37 -24.04
C ALA A 759 12.32 27.86 -24.26
N VAL A 760 13.21 27.45 -25.17
CA VAL A 760 13.44 26.05 -25.53
C VAL A 760 14.94 25.76 -25.62
N PRO A 761 15.35 24.53 -25.30
CA PRO A 761 16.74 24.12 -25.48
C PRO A 761 17.03 23.91 -26.97
N VAL A 762 18.17 24.40 -27.44
CA VAL A 762 18.67 24.19 -28.80
C VAL A 762 20.10 23.66 -28.76
N VAL A 763 20.43 22.73 -29.66
CA VAL A 763 21.79 22.18 -29.76
C VAL A 763 22.38 22.60 -31.10
N ARG A 764 23.52 23.29 -31.07
CA ARG A 764 24.27 23.72 -32.25
C ARG A 764 25.76 23.54 -31.98
N ASP A 765 26.51 23.01 -32.96
CA ASP A 765 27.97 22.87 -32.87
C ASP A 765 28.45 22.15 -31.59
N ASN A 766 27.76 21.07 -31.21
CA ASN A 766 27.95 20.31 -29.96
C ASN A 766 27.81 21.14 -28.66
N THR A 767 27.16 22.29 -28.75
CA THR A 767 26.87 23.20 -27.63
C THR A 767 25.35 23.28 -27.44
N LEU A 768 24.90 23.11 -26.20
CA LEU A 768 23.52 23.32 -25.77
C LEU A 768 23.34 24.79 -25.39
N SER A 769 22.49 25.50 -26.12
CA SER A 769 22.12 26.88 -25.87
C SER A 769 20.60 27.00 -25.70
N VAL A 770 20.10 28.21 -25.54
CA VAL A 770 18.69 28.52 -25.28
C VAL A 770 18.17 29.46 -26.37
N LYS A 771 16.93 29.26 -26.81
CA LYS A 771 16.23 30.14 -27.77
C LYS A 771 14.83 30.45 -27.26
N ARG A 772 14.36 31.67 -27.52
CA ARG A 772 12.99 32.14 -27.24
C ARG A 772 12.49 32.93 -28.44
N LEU A 773 11.23 32.71 -28.84
CA LEU A 773 10.55 33.59 -29.79
C LEU A 773 10.23 34.93 -29.10
N HIS A 774 10.36 36.06 -29.77
CA HIS A 774 10.02 37.36 -29.18
C HIS A 774 9.57 38.36 -30.23
N ALA A 775 8.85 39.40 -29.78
CA ALA A 775 8.48 40.53 -30.61
C ALA A 775 9.73 41.34 -31.00
N GLY A 776 9.71 41.96 -32.18
CA GLY A 776 10.81 42.78 -32.67
C GLY A 776 12.07 42.01 -33.08
N ALA A 777 12.01 40.68 -33.16
CA ALA A 777 13.09 39.88 -33.73
C ALA A 777 13.41 40.36 -35.16
N GLN A 778 14.70 40.40 -35.49
CA GLN A 778 15.16 40.76 -36.82
C GLN A 778 15.44 39.48 -37.62
N PRO A 779 15.07 39.41 -38.90
CA PRO A 779 15.41 38.25 -39.69
C PRO A 779 16.93 38.03 -39.68
N VAL A 780 17.38 36.78 -39.59
CA VAL A 780 18.80 36.44 -39.70
C VAL A 780 19.23 36.30 -41.16
N GLN A 781 18.28 35.98 -42.04
CA GLN A 781 18.51 35.72 -43.46
C GLN A 781 17.25 36.01 -44.27
N ILE A 782 17.43 36.40 -45.53
CA ILE A 782 16.35 36.60 -46.51
C ILE A 782 16.51 35.60 -47.65
N PHE A 783 15.43 34.91 -47.98
CA PHE A 783 15.34 33.99 -49.10
C PHE A 783 14.53 34.57 -50.25
N THR A 784 15.10 34.47 -51.44
CA THR A 784 14.54 34.94 -52.70
C THR A 784 14.67 33.84 -53.73
N LYS A 785 14.01 34.00 -54.89
CA LYS A 785 14.18 33.05 -56.01
C LYS A 785 15.65 32.83 -56.39
N SER A 786 16.51 33.83 -56.20
CA SER A 786 17.93 33.74 -56.57
C SER A 786 18.76 32.84 -55.65
N ASN A 787 18.33 32.62 -54.40
CA ASN A 787 19.06 31.78 -53.43
C ASN A 787 18.28 30.54 -52.96
N MET A 788 17.11 30.30 -53.56
CA MET A 788 16.35 29.06 -53.46
C MET A 788 16.60 28.18 -54.69
N THR A 789 16.62 26.87 -54.51
CA THR A 789 16.81 25.88 -55.59
C THR A 789 15.50 25.38 -56.18
N SER A 790 14.37 25.69 -55.54
CA SER A 790 13.01 25.43 -56.05
C SER A 790 12.06 26.51 -55.54
N SER A 791 10.92 26.66 -56.21
CA SER A 791 9.81 27.46 -55.68
C SER A 791 9.36 26.94 -54.31
N PRO A 792 8.94 27.83 -53.39
CA PRO A 792 8.40 27.43 -52.09
C PRO A 792 7.13 26.60 -52.28
N VAL A 793 6.90 25.65 -51.37
CA VAL A 793 5.58 25.03 -51.19
C VAL A 793 4.88 25.77 -50.06
N ILE A 794 3.77 26.43 -50.37
CA ILE A 794 2.98 27.20 -49.40
C ILE A 794 1.72 26.42 -49.05
N THR A 795 1.49 26.19 -47.77
CA THR A 795 0.30 25.51 -47.27
C THR A 795 -0.50 26.45 -46.37
N TYR A 796 -1.74 26.72 -46.77
CA TYR A 796 -2.70 27.53 -46.04
C TYR A 796 -3.66 26.65 -45.24
N SER A 797 -3.71 26.84 -43.92
CA SER A 797 -4.66 26.16 -43.04
C SER A 797 -5.83 27.09 -42.70
N LEU A 798 -6.98 26.87 -43.33
CA LEU A 798 -8.19 27.66 -43.06
C LEU A 798 -8.74 27.39 -41.65
N PRO A 799 -9.31 28.39 -40.96
CA PRO A 799 -10.07 28.19 -39.73
C PRO A 799 -11.19 27.16 -39.88
N LYS A 800 -11.32 26.31 -38.87
CA LYS A 800 -12.36 25.28 -38.76
C LYS A 800 -13.08 25.39 -37.42
N ASP A 801 -14.28 24.83 -37.36
CA ASP A 801 -15.11 24.81 -36.16
C ASP A 801 -14.49 23.95 -35.04
N ASP A 802 -13.63 22.99 -35.36
CA ASP A 802 -12.90 22.11 -34.44
C ASP A 802 -11.51 22.64 -34.04
N ASP A 803 -11.12 23.82 -34.50
CA ASP A 803 -9.86 24.43 -34.10
C ASP A 803 -9.84 24.77 -32.61
N ILE A 804 -8.67 24.65 -32.00
CA ILE A 804 -8.46 25.01 -30.59
C ILE A 804 -8.73 26.51 -30.40
N ASN A 805 -9.67 26.82 -29.52
CA ASN A 805 -10.06 28.19 -29.16
C ASN A 805 -9.97 28.46 -27.64
N GLU A 806 -9.52 27.46 -26.88
CA GLU A 806 -9.29 27.52 -25.44
C GLU A 806 -7.98 26.79 -25.11
N VAL A 807 -7.07 27.46 -24.39
CA VAL A 807 -5.89 26.81 -23.80
C VAL A 807 -6.06 26.75 -22.30
N VAL A 808 -6.00 25.54 -21.76
CA VAL A 808 -6.18 25.24 -20.34
C VAL A 808 -4.81 25.12 -19.70
N VAL A 809 -4.46 26.07 -18.83
CA VAL A 809 -3.16 26.09 -18.18
C VAL A 809 -3.28 25.60 -16.75
N ASN A 810 -2.59 24.51 -16.44
CA ASN A 810 -2.44 24.02 -15.08
C ASN A 810 -1.14 24.59 -14.49
N PHE A 811 -1.23 25.25 -13.35
CA PHE A 811 -0.07 25.79 -12.63
C PHE A 811 -0.21 25.51 -11.14
N THR A 812 0.87 25.64 -10.37
CA THR A 812 0.82 25.31 -8.94
C THR A 812 0.70 26.57 -8.11
N SER A 813 -0.45 26.79 -7.47
CA SER A 813 -0.69 28.03 -6.74
C SER A 813 0.13 28.11 -5.44
N PRO A 814 0.81 29.22 -5.16
CA PRO A 814 1.58 29.40 -3.93
C PRO A 814 0.69 29.72 -2.72
N LYS A 815 -0.63 29.86 -2.92
CA LYS A 815 -1.59 30.05 -1.82
C LYS A 815 -2.09 28.71 -1.30
N THR A 816 -2.51 27.84 -2.22
CA THR A 816 -3.15 26.56 -1.91
C THR A 816 -2.17 25.40 -2.00
N TYR A 817 -1.03 25.60 -2.67
CA TYR A 817 -0.02 24.57 -2.98
C TYR A 817 -0.60 23.35 -3.68
N LYS A 818 -1.66 23.60 -4.45
CA LYS A 818 -2.36 22.65 -5.30
C LYS A 818 -2.35 23.18 -6.72
N THR A 819 -2.55 22.26 -7.67
CA THR A 819 -2.79 22.62 -9.06
C THR A 819 -4.05 23.47 -9.15
N GLU A 820 -3.90 24.70 -9.64
CA GLU A 820 -4.97 25.56 -10.08
C GLU A 820 -4.96 25.61 -11.60
N THR A 821 -6.13 25.86 -12.18
CA THR A 821 -6.33 25.86 -13.63
C THR A 821 -6.89 27.21 -14.05
N VAL A 822 -6.34 27.78 -15.12
CA VAL A 822 -6.89 28.95 -15.81
C VAL A 822 -7.20 28.62 -17.26
N TYR A 823 -8.34 29.11 -17.73
CA TYR A 823 -8.83 28.87 -19.08
C TYR A 823 -8.62 30.14 -19.90
N CYS A 824 -7.71 30.05 -20.87
CA CYS A 824 -7.27 31.17 -21.69
C CYS A 824 -8.05 31.21 -23.00
N HIS A 825 -8.66 32.35 -23.30
CA HIS A 825 -9.44 32.59 -24.51
C HIS A 825 -9.14 33.94 -25.13
N THR A 826 -9.68 34.13 -26.34
CA THR A 826 -9.92 35.46 -26.92
C THR A 826 -11.41 35.71 -27.08
N ASP A 827 -11.87 36.95 -26.88
CA ASP A 827 -13.20 37.37 -27.30
C ASP A 827 -13.30 37.54 -28.84
N ASP A 828 -14.50 37.89 -29.32
CA ASP A 828 -14.76 38.12 -30.76
C ASP A 828 -13.92 39.27 -31.34
N GLU A 829 -13.44 40.18 -30.49
CA GLU A 829 -12.56 41.30 -30.85
C GLU A 829 -11.07 40.91 -30.78
N GLY A 830 -10.74 39.69 -30.35
CA GLY A 830 -9.36 39.21 -30.21
C GLY A 830 -8.65 39.66 -28.93
N ASN A 831 -9.35 40.28 -27.98
CA ASN A 831 -8.82 40.63 -26.67
C ASN A 831 -8.77 39.39 -25.77
N LYS A 832 -7.82 39.35 -24.82
CA LYS A 832 -7.72 38.24 -23.87
C LYS A 832 -8.97 38.16 -22.99
N ARG A 833 -9.45 36.95 -22.74
CA ARG A 833 -10.55 36.65 -21.81
C ARG A 833 -10.18 35.40 -21.03
N ILE A 834 -10.21 35.49 -19.70
CA ILE A 834 -9.80 34.40 -18.80
C ILE A 834 -11.00 33.95 -17.97
N THR A 835 -11.24 32.66 -17.91
CA THR A 835 -12.31 32.04 -17.11
C THR A 835 -11.73 31.01 -16.14
N ASP A 836 -12.51 30.67 -15.12
CA ASP A 836 -12.14 29.66 -14.10
C ASP A 836 -12.81 28.29 -14.38
N TYR A 837 -13.57 28.17 -15.46
CA TYR A 837 -14.25 26.96 -15.90
C TYR A 837 -14.19 26.88 -17.44
N PRO A 838 -14.24 25.65 -18.01
CA PRO A 838 -14.17 25.47 -19.46
C PRO A 838 -15.42 26.03 -20.14
N GLU A 839 -15.24 26.69 -21.27
CA GLU A 839 -16.31 27.24 -22.11
C GLU A 839 -16.33 26.68 -23.54
N SER A 840 -15.34 25.86 -23.91
CA SER A 840 -15.26 25.19 -25.21
C SER A 840 -14.87 23.72 -25.07
N ASP A 841 -15.33 22.85 -25.97
CA ASP A 841 -14.87 21.47 -26.05
C ASP A 841 -13.54 21.33 -26.84
N ASN A 842 -13.13 22.37 -27.58
CA ASN A 842 -11.90 22.38 -28.39
C ASN A 842 -10.72 22.96 -27.61
N GLN A 843 -10.19 22.16 -26.68
CA GLN A 843 -9.18 22.59 -25.72
C GLN A 843 -7.79 21.99 -25.99
N GLU A 844 -6.73 22.78 -25.81
CA GLU A 844 -5.37 22.26 -25.59
C GLU A 844 -4.97 22.46 -24.14
N ARG A 845 -4.39 21.43 -23.51
CA ARG A 845 -3.90 21.51 -22.12
C ARG A 845 -2.41 21.78 -22.09
N LEU A 846 -2.02 22.74 -21.25
CA LEU A 846 -0.65 23.13 -21.00
C LEU A 846 -0.35 23.00 -19.51
N ASP A 847 0.54 22.09 -19.16
CA ASP A 847 1.06 21.98 -17.80
C ASP A 847 2.24 22.95 -17.63
N ALA A 848 1.99 24.07 -16.95
CA ALA A 848 3.00 25.09 -16.67
C ALA A 848 3.82 24.68 -15.44
N TRP A 849 4.64 23.63 -15.60
CA TRP A 849 5.57 23.18 -14.57
C TRP A 849 6.44 24.35 -14.09
N GLY A 850 6.68 24.43 -12.77
CA GLY A 850 7.50 25.48 -12.18
C GLY A 850 6.84 26.87 -12.06
N VAL A 851 5.69 27.08 -12.71
CA VAL A 851 4.98 28.37 -12.68
C VAL A 851 4.02 28.41 -11.50
N THR A 852 4.20 29.44 -10.65
CA THR A 852 3.36 29.69 -9.48
C THR A 852 2.52 30.95 -9.58
N ASP A 853 2.93 31.92 -10.40
CA ASP A 853 2.18 33.16 -10.58
C ASP A 853 1.05 32.98 -11.61
N ARG A 854 -0.16 33.46 -11.26
CA ARG A 854 -1.35 33.30 -12.11
C ARG A 854 -1.24 34.12 -13.40
N GLU A 855 -0.67 35.32 -13.35
CA GLU A 855 -0.49 36.15 -14.55
C GLU A 855 0.55 35.54 -15.49
N HIS A 856 1.60 34.93 -14.95
CA HIS A 856 2.55 34.15 -15.73
C HIS A 856 1.91 32.92 -16.40
N ALA A 857 1.07 32.17 -15.69
CA ALA A 857 0.31 31.06 -16.28
C ALA A 857 -0.60 31.54 -17.43
N ILE A 858 -1.28 32.68 -17.26
CA ILE A 858 -2.09 33.31 -18.30
C ILE A 858 -1.24 33.71 -19.51
N ALA A 859 -0.07 34.31 -19.30
CA ALA A 859 0.81 34.72 -20.40
C ALA A 859 1.27 33.50 -21.23
N LEU A 860 1.61 32.37 -20.59
CA LEU A 860 1.92 31.11 -21.29
C LEU A 860 0.74 30.58 -22.11
N GLY A 861 -0.44 30.54 -21.51
CA GLY A 861 -1.66 30.07 -22.18
C GLY A 861 -2.05 30.94 -23.36
N MET A 862 -2.07 32.27 -23.17
CA MET A 862 -2.39 33.22 -24.22
C MET A 862 -1.39 33.20 -25.36
N ARG A 863 -0.08 33.10 -25.06
CA ARG A 863 0.94 32.96 -26.10
C ARG A 863 0.75 31.69 -26.91
N ARG A 864 0.45 30.55 -26.28
CA ARG A 864 0.16 29.29 -26.98
C ARG A 864 -1.10 29.40 -27.83
N LEU A 865 -2.18 29.97 -27.30
CA LEU A 865 -3.43 30.18 -28.03
C LEU A 865 -3.23 31.07 -29.25
N ARG A 866 -2.52 32.20 -29.10
CA ARG A 866 -2.24 33.13 -30.20
C ARG A 866 -1.28 32.53 -31.23
N TYR A 867 -0.34 31.69 -30.82
CA TYR A 867 0.46 30.90 -31.76
C TYR A 867 -0.46 30.01 -32.62
N LEU A 868 -1.28 29.15 -32.01
CA LEU A 868 -2.22 28.28 -32.74
C LEU A 868 -3.16 29.04 -33.68
N ARG A 869 -3.66 30.20 -33.24
CA ARG A 869 -4.61 31.02 -34.00
C ARG A 869 -3.94 31.74 -35.18
N ASN A 870 -2.76 32.32 -34.98
CA ASN A 870 -2.16 33.28 -35.89
C ASN A 870 -1.04 32.70 -36.77
N THR A 871 -0.58 31.47 -36.51
CA THR A 871 0.41 30.78 -37.34
C THR A 871 -0.24 29.68 -38.17
N ARG A 872 -0.87 30.05 -39.29
CA ARG A 872 -1.67 29.15 -40.15
C ARG A 872 -1.10 28.92 -41.55
N VAL A 873 -0.01 29.61 -41.89
CA VAL A 873 0.66 29.50 -43.19
C VAL A 873 2.05 28.93 -42.96
N THR A 874 2.34 27.83 -43.64
CA THR A 874 3.66 27.18 -43.62
C THR A 874 4.30 27.27 -44.99
N TYR A 875 5.62 27.38 -44.99
CA TYR A 875 6.44 27.47 -46.20
C TYR A 875 7.54 26.41 -46.11
N ASP A 876 7.62 25.54 -47.10
CA ASP A 876 8.77 24.65 -47.28
C ASP A 876 9.62 25.17 -48.43
N ILE A 877 10.86 25.55 -48.12
CA ILE A 877 11.83 26.07 -49.09
C ILE A 877 13.03 25.14 -49.22
N LYS A 878 13.63 25.12 -50.41
CA LYS A 878 14.89 24.42 -50.67
C LYS A 878 15.94 25.41 -51.10
N THR A 879 17.12 25.28 -50.54
CA THR A 879 18.26 26.18 -50.73
C THR A 879 19.52 25.35 -50.99
N GLU A 880 20.63 26.00 -51.29
CA GLU A 880 21.93 25.34 -51.34
C GLU A 880 22.46 25.16 -49.89
N LEU A 881 23.71 25.53 -49.62
CA LEU A 881 24.29 25.45 -48.28
C LEU A 881 23.95 26.64 -47.38
N ASN A 882 23.51 27.76 -47.96
CA ASN A 882 23.16 28.97 -47.23
C ASN A 882 21.99 28.77 -46.25
N GLY A 883 21.12 27.78 -46.46
CA GLY A 883 20.09 27.41 -45.49
C GLY A 883 20.62 26.88 -44.16
N LEU A 884 21.86 26.40 -44.12
CA LEU A 884 22.52 25.91 -42.90
C LEU A 884 22.98 27.04 -41.96
N ASN A 885 22.90 28.30 -42.40
CA ASN A 885 23.15 29.44 -41.54
C ASN A 885 21.99 29.71 -40.56
N CYS A 886 20.79 29.21 -40.87
CA CYS A 886 19.61 29.30 -40.02
C CYS A 886 19.58 28.22 -38.94
N ASN A 887 18.90 28.51 -37.83
CA ASN A 887 18.59 27.59 -36.75
C ASN A 887 17.09 27.53 -36.49
N PHE A 888 16.69 26.51 -35.71
CA PHE A 888 15.36 26.47 -35.12
C PHE A 888 15.05 27.76 -34.35
N ASN A 889 13.84 28.29 -34.54
CA ASN A 889 13.35 29.56 -33.99
C ASN A 889 14.10 30.83 -34.44
N ASP A 890 14.93 30.77 -35.48
CA ASP A 890 15.39 31.99 -36.15
C ASP A 890 14.25 32.62 -36.94
N LEU A 891 14.20 33.95 -36.97
CA LEU A 891 13.33 34.68 -37.88
C LEU A 891 14.03 34.77 -39.24
N VAL A 892 13.32 34.54 -40.33
CA VAL A 892 13.81 34.70 -41.70
C VAL A 892 12.79 35.47 -42.53
N GLY A 893 13.24 36.13 -43.59
CA GLY A 893 12.39 36.82 -44.54
C GLY A 893 12.27 36.07 -45.85
N LEU A 894 11.08 36.06 -46.46
CA LEU A 894 10.84 35.53 -47.80
C LEU A 894 10.39 36.65 -48.72
N VAL A 895 11.03 36.77 -49.89
CA VAL A 895 10.55 37.63 -50.98
C VAL A 895 10.19 36.73 -52.15
N LEU A 896 8.89 36.52 -52.34
CA LEU A 896 8.34 35.50 -53.23
C LEU A 896 8.01 36.07 -54.61
N ASP A 897 8.24 35.28 -55.66
CA ASP A 897 8.00 35.68 -57.05
C ASP A 897 6.53 35.57 -57.48
N GLU A 898 5.66 35.07 -56.60
CA GLU A 898 4.20 35.08 -56.79
C GLU A 898 3.63 36.50 -56.78
N ASN A 899 4.24 37.40 -55.99
CA ASN A 899 3.95 38.83 -56.07
C ASN A 899 4.83 39.44 -57.16
N LEU A 900 4.24 39.71 -58.32
CA LEU A 900 4.94 40.24 -59.51
C LEU A 900 5.54 41.64 -59.29
N SER A 901 5.20 42.31 -58.20
CA SER A 901 5.79 43.60 -57.81
C SER A 901 7.14 43.43 -57.11
N ASN A 902 7.46 42.22 -56.64
CA ASN A 902 8.74 41.93 -56.00
C ASN A 902 9.85 41.85 -57.05
N ILE A 903 10.95 42.55 -56.80
CA ILE A 903 12.11 42.60 -57.68
C ILE A 903 13.29 42.01 -56.93
N THR A 904 13.87 40.94 -57.47
CA THR A 904 15.02 40.26 -56.86
C THR A 904 16.08 40.06 -57.92
N GLY A 905 17.34 40.32 -57.57
CA GLY A 905 18.44 40.29 -58.54
C GLY A 905 19.80 40.32 -57.86
N ARG A 906 20.82 40.72 -58.62
CA ARG A 906 22.21 40.84 -58.19
C ARG A 906 22.71 42.26 -58.31
N ILE A 907 23.58 42.65 -57.40
CA ILE A 907 24.33 43.90 -57.47
C ILE A 907 25.62 43.66 -58.26
N THR A 908 25.77 44.39 -59.36
CA THR A 908 26.89 44.26 -60.31
C THR A 908 27.96 45.34 -60.15
N ALA A 909 27.68 46.39 -59.38
CA ALA A 909 28.67 47.37 -58.92
C ALA A 909 28.18 48.11 -57.68
N ILE A 910 29.12 48.54 -56.82
CA ILE A 910 28.86 49.44 -55.69
C ILE A 910 29.90 50.57 -55.76
N ASN A 911 29.44 51.82 -55.78
CA ASN A 911 30.28 53.02 -55.75
C ASN A 911 29.73 54.02 -54.73
N GLY A 912 30.25 53.93 -53.50
CA GLY A 912 29.71 54.67 -52.35
C GLY A 912 28.29 54.22 -52.05
N GLN A 913 27.34 55.16 -52.08
CA GLN A 913 25.91 54.90 -51.88
C GLN A 913 25.17 54.51 -53.18
N ASN A 914 25.83 54.58 -54.34
CA ASN A 914 25.21 54.18 -55.60
C ASN A 914 25.49 52.69 -55.86
N ILE A 915 24.45 51.93 -56.13
CA ILE A 915 24.53 50.53 -56.52
C ILE A 915 24.01 50.35 -57.95
N THR A 916 24.53 49.35 -58.65
CA THR A 916 24.07 48.95 -59.98
C THR A 916 23.48 47.54 -59.92
N THR A 917 22.27 47.36 -60.47
CA THR A 917 21.54 46.09 -60.51
C THR A 917 21.74 45.37 -61.85
N ASP A 918 21.55 44.05 -61.88
CA ASP A 918 21.55 43.25 -63.13
C ASP A 918 20.18 43.23 -63.83
N ILE A 919 19.12 43.55 -63.09
CA ILE A 919 17.74 43.61 -63.56
C ILE A 919 17.26 45.06 -63.54
N GLU A 920 16.43 45.40 -64.53
CA GLU A 920 15.79 46.71 -64.65
C GLU A 920 14.81 46.97 -63.49
N ILE A 921 14.97 48.13 -62.84
CA ILE A 921 14.04 48.66 -61.85
C ILE A 921 12.99 49.51 -62.60
N PRO A 922 11.69 49.14 -62.52
CA PRO A 922 10.60 49.86 -63.16
C PRO A 922 10.54 51.34 -62.76
N GLU A 923 10.04 52.21 -63.65
CA GLU A 923 9.94 53.64 -63.39
C GLU A 923 8.96 54.00 -62.26
N ASP A 924 7.95 53.16 -62.04
CA ASP A 924 6.97 53.27 -60.95
C ASP A 924 7.53 52.83 -59.59
N CYS A 925 8.70 52.17 -59.56
CA CYS A 925 9.46 51.84 -58.35
C CYS A 925 10.51 52.93 -58.08
N TRP A 926 10.04 54.13 -57.73
CA TRP A 926 10.90 55.31 -57.56
C TRP A 926 11.73 55.29 -56.27
N ASP A 927 11.16 54.81 -55.17
CA ASP A 927 11.80 54.69 -53.86
C ASP A 927 11.19 53.54 -53.04
N GLY A 928 11.88 53.12 -51.99
CA GLY A 928 11.40 52.07 -51.10
C GLY A 928 12.50 51.44 -50.26
N VAL A 929 12.22 50.26 -49.74
CA VAL A 929 13.18 49.46 -48.97
C VAL A 929 13.85 48.43 -49.88
N ILE A 930 15.17 48.33 -49.79
CA ILE A 930 15.97 47.29 -50.44
C ILE A 930 16.74 46.50 -49.39
N TYR A 931 16.69 45.18 -49.52
CA TYR A 931 17.49 44.26 -48.72
C TYR A 931 18.67 43.79 -49.53
N ILE A 932 19.88 43.86 -48.98
CA ILE A 932 21.12 43.48 -49.67
C ILE A 932 21.86 42.44 -48.84
N SER A 933 22.15 41.28 -49.45
CA SER A 933 22.86 40.20 -48.77
C SER A 933 24.33 40.56 -48.49
N ARG A 934 24.80 40.28 -47.28
CA ARG A 934 26.21 40.33 -46.88
C ARG A 934 26.93 39.02 -47.23
N LYS A 935 28.26 39.02 -47.13
CA LYS A 935 29.10 37.83 -47.42
C LYS A 935 28.84 36.64 -46.48
N ASP A 936 28.36 36.91 -45.26
CA ASP A 936 28.03 35.88 -44.26
C ASP A 936 26.60 35.31 -44.42
N GLY A 937 25.85 35.78 -45.41
CA GLY A 937 24.47 35.38 -45.67
C GLY A 937 23.42 36.18 -44.90
N SER A 938 23.81 37.05 -43.96
CA SER A 938 22.91 38.05 -43.37
C SER A 938 22.56 39.12 -44.40
N TYR A 939 21.71 40.09 -44.05
CA TYR A 939 21.34 41.19 -44.95
C TYR A 939 21.37 42.54 -44.24
N GLY A 940 21.65 43.58 -45.02
CA GLY A 940 21.37 44.96 -44.63
C GLY A 940 20.05 45.43 -45.23
N GLU A 941 19.36 46.29 -44.50
CA GLU A 941 18.14 46.99 -44.93
C GLU A 941 18.48 48.45 -45.19
N TYR A 942 18.06 48.99 -46.33
CA TYR A 942 18.36 50.36 -46.74
C TYR A 942 17.14 51.01 -47.42
N THR A 943 17.04 52.33 -47.32
CA THR A 943 16.12 53.08 -48.18
C THR A 943 16.82 53.38 -49.51
N PHE A 944 16.18 53.09 -50.63
CA PHE A 944 16.73 53.39 -51.95
C PHE A 944 15.90 54.46 -52.68
N TYR A 945 16.57 55.15 -53.61
CA TYR A 945 15.99 56.07 -54.57
C TYR A 945 16.50 55.70 -55.97
N ARG A 946 15.60 55.56 -56.93
CA ARG A 946 15.94 55.19 -58.30
C ARG A 946 16.60 56.37 -59.02
N ASN A 947 17.80 56.15 -59.57
CA ASN A 947 18.47 57.12 -60.45
C ASN A 947 18.09 56.88 -61.91
N ASP A 948 18.19 55.62 -62.36
CA ASP A 948 17.83 55.16 -63.70
C ASP A 948 17.34 53.71 -63.67
N SER A 949 17.26 53.03 -64.83
CA SER A 949 16.75 51.66 -64.91
C SER A 949 17.62 50.62 -64.23
N HIS A 950 18.90 50.86 -63.96
CA HIS A 950 19.79 49.89 -63.30
C HIS A 950 20.62 50.50 -62.17
N SER A 951 20.41 51.78 -61.81
CA SER A 951 21.14 52.47 -60.77
C SER A 951 20.23 52.99 -59.68
N LEU A 952 20.57 52.65 -58.44
CA LEU A 952 19.88 53.10 -57.22
C LEU A 952 20.86 53.84 -56.30
N TYR A 953 20.37 54.86 -55.60
CA TYR A 953 21.07 55.58 -54.54
C TYR A 953 20.51 55.16 -53.17
N LEU A 954 21.37 54.78 -52.23
CA LEU A 954 21.01 54.37 -50.88
C LEU A 954 21.13 55.54 -49.88
N ASP A 955 20.27 55.55 -48.87
CA ASP A 955 20.30 56.51 -47.76
C ASP A 955 21.56 56.42 -46.90
N SER A 956 22.15 55.23 -46.76
CA SER A 956 23.44 55.00 -46.10
C SER A 956 24.40 54.20 -46.97
N TYR A 957 25.69 54.20 -46.58
CA TYR A 957 26.64 53.27 -47.20
C TYR A 957 26.19 51.83 -46.92
N PRO A 958 26.18 50.95 -47.93
CA PRO A 958 25.89 49.55 -47.69
C PRO A 958 27.02 48.91 -46.88
N ASP A 959 26.65 48.05 -45.92
CA ASP A 959 27.54 47.24 -45.08
C ASP A 959 28.25 46.12 -45.85
N ILE A 960 28.52 46.35 -47.14
CA ILE A 960 29.26 45.46 -48.02
C ILE A 960 30.10 46.29 -48.98
N TYR A 961 31.40 45.98 -49.03
CA TYR A 961 32.33 46.62 -49.96
C TYR A 961 32.40 45.82 -51.25
N TRP A 962 32.58 46.52 -52.37
CA TRP A 962 32.81 45.87 -53.65
C TRP A 962 34.11 45.07 -53.64
N ASP A 963 34.02 43.79 -53.98
CA ASP A 963 35.15 42.88 -54.12
C ASP A 963 35.35 42.54 -55.60
N SER A 964 36.59 42.63 -56.09
CA SER A 964 36.91 42.31 -57.49
C SER A 964 36.73 40.83 -57.85
N GLU A 965 36.50 39.97 -56.85
CA GLU A 965 36.19 38.55 -57.01
C GLU A 965 34.70 38.25 -57.17
N PHE A 966 33.80 39.22 -56.99
CA PHE A 966 32.38 39.05 -57.28
C PHE A 966 32.15 38.71 -58.76
N GLY A 967 31.35 37.66 -59.01
CA GLY A 967 31.14 37.09 -60.33
C GLY A 967 32.25 36.17 -60.84
N LYS A 968 33.31 35.97 -60.04
CA LYS A 968 34.39 35.00 -60.30
C LYS A 968 34.36 33.88 -59.26
N SER A 969 35.05 34.10 -58.14
CA SER A 969 35.15 33.15 -57.03
C SER A 969 34.16 33.45 -55.90
N LEU A 970 33.59 34.66 -55.87
CA LEU A 970 32.51 35.05 -54.97
C LEU A 970 31.20 35.25 -55.75
N GLU A 971 30.08 34.84 -55.15
CA GLU A 971 28.75 35.14 -55.67
C GLU A 971 28.44 36.64 -55.54
N TYR A 972 27.80 37.23 -56.54
CA TYR A 972 27.35 38.63 -56.46
C TYR A 972 26.40 38.81 -55.26
N PRO A 973 26.46 39.97 -54.57
CA PRO A 973 25.46 40.29 -53.56
C PRO A 973 24.06 40.27 -54.17
N LEU A 974 23.14 39.57 -53.52
CA LEU A 974 21.74 39.52 -53.90
C LEU A 974 21.02 40.72 -53.32
N PHE A 975 20.05 41.25 -54.06
CA PHE A 975 19.12 42.23 -53.55
C PHE A 975 17.67 41.80 -53.69
N ALA A 976 16.81 42.35 -52.84
CA ALA A 976 15.37 42.19 -52.90
C ALA A 976 14.67 43.51 -52.59
N ILE A 977 13.70 43.88 -53.43
CA ILE A 977 12.77 44.99 -53.24
C ILE A 977 11.35 44.40 -53.27
N GLY A 978 10.52 44.78 -52.31
CA GLY A 978 9.12 44.36 -52.26
C GLY A 978 8.68 43.88 -50.89
N GLU A 979 7.65 43.05 -50.88
CA GLU A 979 7.03 42.54 -49.66
C GLU A 979 7.93 41.49 -48.99
N LEU A 980 8.34 41.78 -47.75
CA LEU A 980 9.11 40.86 -46.93
C LEU A 980 8.17 40.04 -46.03
N GLN A 981 7.91 38.80 -46.44
CA GLN A 981 7.12 37.87 -45.63
C GLN A 981 8.00 37.26 -44.54
N LEU A 982 7.76 37.65 -43.29
CA LEU A 982 8.49 37.13 -42.15
C LEU A 982 7.98 35.73 -41.75
N CYS A 983 8.92 34.84 -41.46
CA CYS A 983 8.64 33.47 -41.02
C CYS A 983 9.61 33.01 -39.94
N TRP A 984 9.12 32.23 -38.99
CA TRP A 984 9.94 31.49 -38.03
C TRP A 984 10.39 30.16 -38.62
N VAL A 985 11.66 29.81 -38.41
CA VAL A 985 12.21 28.51 -38.81
C VAL A 985 11.76 27.43 -37.83
N THR A 986 11.02 26.43 -38.33
CA THR A 986 10.54 25.28 -37.53
C THR A 986 11.37 24.02 -37.75
N ALA A 987 12.11 23.92 -38.87
CA ALA A 987 13.10 22.86 -39.07
C ALA A 987 14.16 23.27 -40.11
N VAL A 988 15.38 22.80 -39.91
CA VAL A 988 16.49 22.88 -40.87
C VAL A 988 16.99 21.46 -41.13
N LYS A 989 16.96 21.03 -42.40
CA LYS A 989 17.30 19.66 -42.80
C LYS A 989 18.38 19.68 -43.88
N PRO A 990 19.62 19.27 -43.56
CA PRO A 990 20.65 19.04 -44.57
C PRO A 990 20.23 17.91 -45.52
N GLU A 991 20.42 18.10 -46.82
CA GLU A 991 20.18 17.09 -47.86
C GLU A 991 21.50 16.66 -48.54
N SER A 992 21.48 15.54 -49.25
CA SER A 992 22.58 15.15 -50.14
C SER A 992 22.81 16.19 -51.24
N ASN A 993 24.04 16.28 -51.76
CA ASN A 993 24.45 17.18 -52.85
C ASN A 993 24.39 18.68 -52.51
N ASN A 994 24.87 19.07 -51.32
CA ASN A 994 25.01 20.48 -50.91
C ASN A 994 23.71 21.28 -50.93
N ARG A 995 22.61 20.65 -50.52
CA ARG A 995 21.28 21.28 -50.43
C ARG A 995 20.80 21.30 -48.99
N CYS A 996 19.89 22.22 -48.70
CA CYS A 996 19.23 22.33 -47.41
C CYS A 996 17.75 22.64 -47.61
N SER A 997 16.90 21.90 -46.90
CA SER A 997 15.46 22.17 -46.82
C SER A 997 15.13 22.86 -45.50
N LEU A 998 14.35 23.93 -45.56
CA LEU A 998 13.82 24.61 -44.37
C LEU A 998 12.30 24.51 -44.37
N SER A 999 11.75 24.20 -43.19
CA SER A 999 10.33 24.34 -42.92
C SER A 999 10.14 25.61 -42.09
N LEU A 1000 9.20 26.45 -42.52
CA LEU A 1000 8.96 27.77 -41.96
C LEU A 1000 7.47 27.93 -41.63
N ILE A 1001 7.16 28.80 -40.69
CA ILE A 1001 5.80 29.17 -40.34
C ILE A 1001 5.68 30.70 -40.26
N ASN A 1002 4.55 31.27 -40.68
CA ASN A 1002 4.41 32.72 -40.73
C ASN A 1002 4.63 33.38 -39.36
N TYR A 1003 5.30 34.54 -39.37
CA TYR A 1003 5.42 35.41 -38.20
C TYR A 1003 4.10 36.13 -37.95
N SER A 1004 3.78 36.36 -36.67
CA SER A 1004 2.71 37.26 -36.24
C SER A 1004 3.11 37.89 -34.91
N GLU A 1005 3.07 39.22 -34.84
CA GLU A 1005 3.41 39.94 -33.61
C GLU A 1005 2.35 39.74 -32.51
N ASP A 1006 1.10 39.45 -32.90
CA ASP A 1006 0.01 39.21 -31.95
C ASP A 1006 0.31 38.03 -31.01
N ILE A 1007 1.14 37.07 -31.42
CA ILE A 1007 1.61 35.95 -30.56
C ILE A 1007 2.14 36.44 -29.20
N PHE A 1008 2.80 37.60 -29.19
CA PHE A 1008 3.47 38.16 -28.01
C PHE A 1008 2.65 39.22 -27.29
N ARG A 1009 1.40 39.47 -27.72
CA ARG A 1009 0.57 40.58 -27.21
C ARG A 1009 0.35 40.52 -25.70
N ASP A 1010 0.29 39.31 -25.14
CA ASP A 1010 0.01 39.04 -23.72
C ASP A 1010 1.24 38.55 -22.94
N ASP A 1011 2.44 38.63 -23.52
CA ASP A 1011 3.70 38.32 -22.83
C ASP A 1011 3.92 39.27 -21.63
N ILE A 1012 4.57 38.76 -20.59
CA ILE A 1012 5.04 39.59 -19.46
C ILE A 1012 6.11 40.56 -19.97
N LYS A 1013 5.90 41.85 -19.69
CA LYS A 1013 6.85 42.93 -20.00
C LYS A 1013 7.81 43.18 -18.83
N GLU A 1014 8.93 43.84 -19.11
CA GLU A 1014 9.87 44.24 -18.08
C GLU A 1014 9.21 45.18 -17.06
N LYS A 1015 9.49 45.01 -15.77
CA LYS A 1015 8.85 45.79 -14.69
C LYS A 1015 9.16 47.30 -14.71
N ASN A 1016 10.00 47.77 -15.64
CA ASN A 1016 10.45 49.16 -15.77
C ASN A 1016 10.00 49.85 -17.08
N GLN A 1017 9.00 49.32 -17.79
CA GLN A 1017 8.39 49.98 -18.96
C GLN A 1017 6.90 50.29 -18.78
#